data_AF-A0A4Z0P544-F1
#
_entry.id   AF-A0A4Z0P544-F1
#
_cell.length_a   1.000
_cell.length_b   1.000
_cell.length_c   1.000
_cell.angle_alpha   90.00
_cell.angle_beta   90.00
_cell.angle_gamma   90.00
#
_symmetry.space_group_name_H-M   'P 1'
#
loop_
_entity.id
_entity.type
_entity.pdbx_description
1 polymer ?
#
loop_
_entity_poly.entity_id
_entity_poly.type
_entity_poly.pdbx_seq_one_letter_code
_entity_poly.pdbx_strand_id
1 'polypeptide(L)'
;MLRADTDTVYRQALANLYHELKDYEATAAVLEGWPGYPQSLDKGAAWLRLTNQYYRRSDSAALREELRAWRLRYGIFTEFCIWEIQLAEMLHDWERILEVVEAATGHVTDASGLRWAKLLALYKSKRSHELQAELEDILQNPGMLRRHHLFNVASMAAHTGHLECAQQLLYPHASRRDDMVARGKYIQLALNQPRNSPPPPEYDRAVLHTVVHYTVNGKPQRRIALTPETMDGGLSVWAKKLIDKEKGKKYVMSHPTTGRDLTIELLEITDLYTGLARDILDDVKAGDPELPFEQIEFGDGEVEQLHAALSTAMGAEGAAQQVQNRQLFAEYASGQTTFSALAMAVFRGNPLEAYQVLTEQSQPDVPGLVVSPRSLFAGLEINPNNLFILDWTSLPLLHRLSKQLGIMPRTKLGISLHVVEFLEQKLQEMRRSQPIEMTVEIIGDIVRPHFYPPEMHERYITYLTELLAWIETHCTTRIVAEKLDALRQAFLREGAHEEHTQYMVDTSFLAAAPDAMLVSDDSTFLQLSLRPGNTISTEAFLLALYPDEFEASIQPKLLDFHYLGLTISSTLLLQEFKTAGGQFTGRALQCLKSLPRQMLSEPGSMADMIVVLREIYMMGSLLPAQKSWAATTILTACFTHLPLNLSIRTLLKQFISLKFMLLPEPMRAVLKDLEQAWQIVAASRLEE
;
A
#
# COMPACT_ATOMS: atom_id res chain seq x y z
N MET A 1 30.43 14.97 52.84
CA MET A 1 30.00 15.46 51.51
C MET A 1 31.17 15.63 50.53
N LEU A 2 32.35 16.14 50.92
CA LEU A 2 33.55 16.20 50.06
C LEU A 2 34.34 14.86 49.97
N ARG A 3 33.64 13.75 49.71
CA ARG A 3 34.22 12.42 49.43
C ARG A 3 33.42 11.66 48.34
N ALA A 4 32.75 12.40 47.45
CA ALA A 4 32.35 11.84 46.17
C ALA A 4 33.61 11.70 45.30
N ASP A 5 33.68 10.64 44.50
CA ASP A 5 34.79 10.40 43.58
C ASP A 5 34.84 11.53 42.54
N THR A 6 35.86 12.38 42.60
CA THR A 6 35.83 13.68 41.92
C THR A 6 35.85 13.56 40.40
N ASP A 7 36.40 12.47 39.88
CA ASP A 7 36.47 12.21 38.44
C ASP A 7 35.10 11.82 37.86
N THR A 8 34.31 11.00 38.57
CA THR A 8 32.98 10.56 38.08
C THR A 8 31.97 11.71 38.08
N VAL A 9 31.95 12.52 39.14
CA VAL A 9 31.09 13.71 39.21
C VAL A 9 31.45 14.73 38.12
N TYR A 10 32.74 14.93 37.85
CA TYR A 10 33.19 15.83 36.79
C TYR A 10 32.83 15.30 35.39
N ARG A 11 33.02 14.01 35.12
CA ARG A 11 32.59 13.36 33.87
C ARG A 11 31.08 13.49 33.66
N GLN A 12 30.27 13.27 34.69
CA GLN A 12 28.81 13.41 34.57
C GLN A 12 28.40 14.84 34.23
N ALA A 13 28.99 15.84 34.90
CA ALA A 13 28.73 17.25 34.61
C ALA A 13 29.17 17.65 33.19
N LEU A 14 30.32 17.16 32.73
CA LEU A 14 30.82 17.39 31.38
C LEU A 14 29.95 16.72 30.30
N ALA A 15 29.52 15.47 30.53
CA ALA A 15 28.60 14.77 29.64
C ALA A 15 27.23 15.48 29.58
N ASN A 16 26.69 15.93 30.72
CA ASN A 16 25.45 16.74 30.74
C ASN A 16 25.61 18.02 29.91
N LEU A 17 26.74 18.72 30.03
CA LEU A 17 27.00 19.94 29.27
C LEU A 17 27.01 19.69 27.75
N TYR A 18 27.71 18.65 27.29
CA TYR A 18 27.69 18.26 25.87
C TYR A 18 26.28 17.87 25.41
N HIS A 19 25.52 17.21 26.27
CA HIS A 19 24.15 16.78 25.96
C HIS A 19 23.18 17.96 25.82
N GLU A 20 23.26 18.95 26.71
CA GLU A 20 22.52 20.21 26.63
C GLU A 20 22.89 21.02 25.37
N LEU A 21 24.16 20.96 24.95
CA LEU A 21 24.65 21.53 23.69
C LEU A 21 24.26 20.69 22.44
N LYS A 22 23.61 19.54 22.63
CA LYS A 22 23.23 18.56 21.58
C LYS A 22 24.42 17.91 20.86
N ASP A 23 25.61 17.92 21.47
CA ASP A 23 26.77 17.19 21.01
C ASP A 23 26.73 15.76 21.58
N TYR A 24 25.89 14.93 20.95
CA TYR A 24 25.64 13.56 21.43
C TYR A 24 26.85 12.63 21.25
N GLU A 25 27.78 12.94 20.34
CA GLU A 25 29.02 12.18 20.18
C GLU A 25 30.03 12.51 21.27
N ALA A 26 30.25 13.79 21.59
CA ALA A 26 31.09 14.16 22.72
C ALA A 26 30.50 13.64 24.06
N THR A 27 29.17 13.68 24.19
CA THR A 27 28.46 13.08 25.34
C THR A 27 28.75 11.58 25.46
N ALA A 28 28.66 10.83 24.34
CA ALA A 28 28.95 9.40 24.32
C ALA A 28 30.41 9.12 24.68
N ALA A 29 31.37 9.83 24.08
CA ALA A 29 32.80 9.64 24.35
C ALA A 29 33.17 9.89 25.83
N VAL A 30 32.55 10.87 26.49
CA VAL A 30 32.76 11.12 27.93
C VAL A 30 32.17 9.99 28.80
N LEU A 31 31.02 9.43 28.40
CA LEU A 31 30.35 8.33 29.11
C LEU A 31 31.03 6.97 28.91
N GLU A 32 31.51 6.67 27.69
CA GLU A 32 32.25 5.44 27.39
C GLU A 32 33.58 5.38 28.16
N GLY A 33 34.18 6.53 28.46
CA GLY A 33 35.35 6.66 29.34
C GLY A 33 35.06 6.47 30.84
N TRP A 34 33.84 6.07 31.25
CA TRP A 34 33.48 5.87 32.65
C TRP A 34 33.96 4.50 33.20
N PRO A 35 34.55 4.43 34.41
CA PRO A 35 35.01 3.16 34.98
C PRO A 35 33.90 2.09 35.09
N GLY A 36 34.08 0.98 34.38
CA GLY A 36 33.14 -0.14 34.33
C GLY A 36 31.87 0.11 33.49
N TYR A 37 31.93 1.05 32.54
CA TYR A 37 30.91 1.22 31.50
C TYR A 37 30.61 -0.09 30.74
N PRO A 38 29.35 -0.38 30.38
CA PRO A 38 28.11 0.29 30.80
C PRO A 38 27.54 -0.24 32.13
N GLN A 39 28.19 -1.24 32.74
CA GLN A 39 27.61 -2.12 33.77
C GLN A 39 27.54 -1.50 35.17
N SER A 40 28.46 -0.59 35.51
CA SER A 40 28.57 0.05 36.85
C SER A 40 28.25 1.55 36.86
N LEU A 41 27.42 2.03 35.94
CA LEU A 41 26.92 3.40 35.97
C LEU A 41 25.93 3.61 37.13
N ASP A 42 26.00 4.78 37.78
CA ASP A 42 24.96 5.22 38.71
C ASP A 42 23.66 5.58 37.98
N LYS A 43 22.58 5.80 38.72
CA LYS A 43 21.26 6.08 38.14
C LYS A 43 21.25 7.35 37.26
N GLY A 44 21.99 8.39 37.61
CA GLY A 44 22.05 9.64 36.83
C GLY A 44 22.88 9.51 35.56
N ALA A 45 24.03 8.84 35.63
CA ALA A 45 24.87 8.57 34.46
C ALA A 45 24.19 7.56 33.50
N ALA A 46 23.50 6.55 34.04
CA ALA A 46 22.70 5.62 33.25
C ALA A 46 21.49 6.28 32.58
N TRP A 47 20.82 7.24 33.26
CA TRP A 47 19.77 8.05 32.65
C TRP A 47 20.33 8.85 31.46
N LEU A 48 21.41 9.61 31.67
CA LEU A 48 22.02 10.44 30.64
C LEU A 48 22.46 9.60 29.42
N ARG A 49 23.03 8.41 29.66
CA ARG A 49 23.42 7.50 28.57
C ARG A 49 22.23 7.07 27.71
N LEU A 50 21.11 6.67 28.33
CA LEU A 50 19.91 6.25 27.60
C LEU A 50 19.28 7.41 26.82
N THR A 51 19.19 8.59 27.43
CA THR A 51 18.77 9.84 26.76
C THR A 51 19.69 10.17 25.58
N ASN A 52 21.00 10.04 25.75
CA ASN A 52 21.97 10.30 24.69
C ASN A 52 21.87 9.30 23.53
N GLN A 53 21.79 8.01 23.83
CA GLN A 53 21.61 6.95 22.82
C GLN A 53 20.27 7.12 22.08
N TYR A 54 19.21 7.53 22.78
CA TYR A 54 17.95 7.88 22.14
C TYR A 54 18.14 9.01 21.12
N TYR A 55 18.75 10.13 21.47
CA TYR A 55 18.93 11.24 20.53
C TYR A 55 20.01 11.01 19.45
N ARG A 56 21.03 10.18 19.72
CA ARG A 56 22.05 9.77 18.74
C ARG A 56 21.50 8.87 17.62
N ARG A 57 20.40 8.13 17.87
CA ARG A 57 19.74 7.25 16.89
C ARG A 57 20.67 6.17 16.33
N SER A 58 21.43 5.57 17.24
CA SER A 58 22.27 4.39 17.01
C SER A 58 21.95 3.35 18.07
N ASP A 59 22.21 2.08 17.74
CA ASP A 59 22.07 0.95 18.67
C ASP A 59 20.65 0.86 19.25
N SER A 60 19.64 1.28 18.49
CA SER A 60 18.26 1.43 19.00
C SER A 60 17.63 0.09 19.38
N ALA A 61 18.10 -1.01 18.82
CA ALA A 61 17.77 -2.37 19.24
C ALA A 61 18.23 -2.65 20.69
N ALA A 62 19.46 -2.26 21.04
CA ALA A 62 19.97 -2.36 22.41
C ALA A 62 19.24 -1.40 23.34
N LEU A 63 19.01 -0.15 22.90
CA LEU A 63 18.24 0.85 23.65
C LEU A 63 16.86 0.32 24.08
N ARG A 64 16.12 -0.36 23.18
CA ARG A 64 14.80 -0.95 23.49
C ARG A 64 14.85 -1.97 24.64
N GLU A 65 15.90 -2.77 24.75
CA GLU A 65 16.09 -3.72 25.85
C GLU A 65 16.62 -3.05 27.13
N GLU A 66 17.44 -2.00 27.00
CA GLU A 66 17.92 -1.27 28.16
C GLU A 66 16.85 -0.37 28.80
N LEU A 67 15.92 0.18 28.01
CA LEU A 67 14.71 0.85 28.51
C LEU A 67 13.83 -0.15 29.31
N ARG A 68 13.73 -1.41 28.85
CA ARG A 68 13.11 -2.49 29.64
C ARG A 68 13.79 -2.67 30.99
N ALA A 69 15.11 -2.85 30.95
CA ALA A 69 15.91 -3.11 32.14
C ALA A 69 15.82 -1.94 33.13
N TRP A 70 15.76 -0.70 32.63
CA TRP A 70 15.50 0.48 33.43
C TRP A 70 14.13 0.42 34.11
N ARG A 71 13.04 0.21 33.36
CA ARG A 71 11.67 0.15 33.90
C ARG A 71 11.55 -0.91 34.99
N LEU A 72 12.10 -2.09 34.78
CA LEU A 72 12.08 -3.21 35.73
C LEU A 72 12.99 -2.99 36.96
N ARG A 73 14.11 -2.27 36.83
CA ARG A 73 15.09 -2.07 37.92
C ARG A 73 14.85 -0.80 38.74
N TYR A 74 14.41 0.28 38.12
CA TYR A 74 14.36 1.62 38.70
C TYR A 74 12.95 2.24 38.76
N GLY A 75 11.94 1.53 38.24
CA GLY A 75 10.54 1.97 38.19
C GLY A 75 10.19 2.81 36.96
N ILE A 76 8.95 3.30 36.92
CA ILE A 76 8.41 4.06 35.80
C ILE A 76 9.10 5.41 35.68
N PHE A 77 9.63 5.69 34.48
CA PHE A 77 10.00 7.03 34.05
C PHE A 77 9.27 7.31 32.74
N THR A 78 8.38 8.30 32.76
CA THR A 78 7.38 8.57 31.70
C THR A 78 7.99 8.65 30.31
N GLU A 79 9.05 9.44 30.17
CA GLU A 79 9.72 9.69 28.89
C GLU A 79 10.36 8.42 28.31
N PHE A 80 10.97 7.57 29.16
CA PHE A 80 11.52 6.29 28.73
C PHE A 80 10.41 5.32 28.30
N CYS A 81 9.24 5.34 28.95
CA CYS A 81 8.10 4.52 28.53
C CYS A 81 7.54 4.98 27.18
N ILE A 82 7.51 6.30 26.92
CA ILE A 82 7.14 6.86 25.62
C ILE A 82 8.12 6.40 24.53
N TRP A 83 9.43 6.43 24.79
CA TRP A 83 10.43 5.93 23.84
C TRP A 83 10.35 4.41 23.65
N GLU A 84 10.13 3.64 24.71
CA GLU A 84 9.96 2.17 24.66
C GLU A 84 8.75 1.81 23.76
N ILE A 85 7.65 2.56 23.87
CA ILE A 85 6.47 2.45 23.00
C ILE A 85 6.79 2.86 21.56
N GLN A 86 7.44 4.01 21.33
CA GLN A 86 7.79 4.47 19.97
C GLN A 86 8.70 3.48 19.23
N LEU A 87 9.68 2.88 19.93
CA LEU A 87 10.54 1.84 19.36
C LEU A 87 9.77 0.53 19.12
N ALA A 88 8.81 0.17 19.98
CA ALA A 88 7.97 -1.00 19.78
C ALA A 88 6.97 -0.80 18.60
N GLU A 89 6.42 0.40 18.43
CA GLU A 89 5.52 0.77 17.34
C GLU A 89 6.24 0.68 15.98
N MET A 90 7.46 1.22 15.86
CA MET A 90 8.31 1.06 14.66
C MET A 90 8.66 -0.41 14.33
N LEU A 91 8.51 -1.32 15.30
CA LEU A 91 8.74 -2.75 15.16
C LEU A 91 7.48 -3.59 15.04
N HIS A 92 6.29 -2.98 15.15
CA HIS A 92 5.00 -3.67 15.23
C HIS A 92 4.95 -4.68 16.39
N ASP A 93 5.63 -4.37 17.49
CA ASP A 93 5.69 -5.19 18.70
C ASP A 93 4.56 -4.80 19.65
N TRP A 94 3.33 -5.19 19.26
CA TRP A 94 2.10 -4.78 19.93
C TRP A 94 2.00 -5.28 21.38
N GLU A 95 2.44 -6.50 21.65
CA GLU A 95 2.50 -7.08 23.01
C GLU A 95 3.42 -6.27 23.93
N ARG A 96 4.53 -5.76 23.40
CA ARG A 96 5.45 -4.89 24.13
C ARG A 96 4.84 -3.53 24.47
N ILE A 97 4.04 -2.97 23.56
CA ILE A 97 3.30 -1.73 23.83
C ILE A 97 2.32 -1.94 24.98
N LEU A 98 1.58 -3.06 24.99
CA LEU A 98 0.68 -3.40 26.10
C LEU A 98 1.44 -3.53 27.44
N GLU A 99 2.55 -4.27 27.47
CA GLU A 99 3.41 -4.42 28.67
C GLU A 99 3.85 -3.05 29.25
N VAL A 100 4.19 -2.09 28.39
CA VAL A 100 4.67 -0.77 28.80
C VAL A 100 3.52 0.13 29.23
N VAL A 101 2.40 0.13 28.51
CA VAL A 101 1.22 0.93 28.85
C VAL A 101 0.61 0.48 30.18
N GLU A 102 0.47 -0.83 30.40
CA GLU A 102 -0.01 -1.38 31.67
C GLU A 102 0.88 -0.93 32.83
N ALA A 103 2.21 -1.02 32.67
CA ALA A 103 3.17 -0.59 33.69
C ALA A 103 3.15 0.94 33.93
N ALA A 104 2.90 1.75 32.90
CA ALA A 104 2.85 3.21 33.00
C ALA A 104 1.48 3.77 33.44
N THR A 105 0.44 2.93 33.52
CA THR A 105 -0.92 3.35 33.88
C THR A 105 -0.95 3.90 35.31
N GLY A 106 -1.56 5.08 35.49
CA GLY A 106 -1.60 5.80 36.78
C GLY A 106 -0.34 6.61 37.14
N HIS A 107 0.76 6.48 36.39
CA HIS A 107 2.01 7.21 36.62
C HIS A 107 2.20 8.45 35.71
N VAL A 108 1.37 8.62 34.70
CA VAL A 108 1.55 9.63 33.65
C VAL A 108 0.40 10.64 33.64
N THR A 109 0.75 11.94 33.63
CA THR A 109 -0.20 13.06 33.66
C THR A 109 -0.87 13.33 32.32
N ASP A 110 -0.19 13.10 31.20
CA ASP A 110 -0.76 13.13 29.85
C ASP A 110 -0.91 11.71 29.30
N ALA A 111 -2.03 11.08 29.66
CA ALA A 111 -2.33 9.70 29.27
C ALA A 111 -2.75 9.55 27.79
N SER A 112 -2.92 10.62 27.02
CA SER A 112 -3.52 10.52 25.68
C SER A 112 -2.68 9.68 24.71
N GLY A 113 -1.35 9.85 24.72
CA GLY A 113 -0.46 9.06 23.86
C GLY A 113 -0.41 7.58 24.27
N LEU A 114 -0.39 7.31 25.58
CA LEU A 114 -0.43 5.93 26.11
C LEU A 114 -1.74 5.23 25.79
N ARG A 115 -2.88 5.92 25.92
CA ARG A 115 -4.20 5.38 25.57
C ARG A 115 -4.34 5.12 24.08
N TRP A 116 -3.84 6.02 23.22
CA TRP A 116 -3.76 5.76 21.78
C TRP A 116 -2.93 4.51 21.47
N ALA A 117 -1.73 4.41 22.03
CA ALA A 117 -0.86 3.24 21.86
C ALA A 117 -1.52 1.94 22.35
N LYS A 118 -2.28 1.99 23.47
CA LYS A 118 -3.09 0.87 23.97
C LYS A 118 -4.10 0.41 22.94
N LEU A 119 -4.95 1.32 22.45
CA LEU A 119 -6.01 1.01 21.49
C LEU A 119 -5.44 0.43 20.20
N LEU A 120 -4.36 1.03 19.69
CA LEU A 120 -3.68 0.56 18.49
C LEU A 120 -3.12 -0.86 18.68
N ALA A 121 -2.46 -1.13 19.81
CA ALA A 121 -1.94 -2.45 20.13
C ALA A 121 -3.04 -3.49 20.36
N LEU A 122 -4.15 -3.14 21.04
CA LEU A 122 -5.32 -4.02 21.22
C LEU A 122 -5.99 -4.35 19.88
N TYR A 123 -6.14 -3.35 19.00
CA TYR A 123 -6.68 -3.48 17.65
C TYR A 123 -5.82 -4.40 16.77
N LYS A 124 -4.51 -4.13 16.69
CA LYS A 124 -3.56 -4.93 15.91
C LYS A 124 -3.37 -6.35 16.46
N SER A 125 -3.42 -6.52 17.79
CA SER A 125 -3.37 -7.83 18.46
C SER A 125 -4.72 -8.57 18.47
N LYS A 126 -5.77 -8.03 17.81
CA LYS A 126 -7.12 -8.62 17.68
C LYS A 126 -7.82 -8.90 19.02
N ARG A 127 -7.48 -8.16 20.09
CA ARG A 127 -8.07 -8.30 21.42
C ARG A 127 -9.41 -7.54 21.51
N SER A 128 -10.40 -7.99 20.77
CA SER A 128 -11.68 -7.29 20.54
C SER A 128 -12.43 -6.90 21.83
N HIS A 129 -12.49 -7.79 22.82
CA HIS A 129 -13.18 -7.51 24.10
C HIS A 129 -12.49 -6.42 24.93
N GLU A 130 -11.15 -6.44 24.99
CA GLU A 130 -10.37 -5.39 25.67
C GLU A 130 -10.48 -4.05 24.92
N LEU A 131 -10.45 -4.09 23.58
CA LEU A 131 -10.61 -2.90 22.75
C LEU A 131 -11.99 -2.24 22.95
N GLN A 132 -13.06 -3.04 22.97
CA GLN A 132 -14.41 -2.52 23.19
C GLN A 132 -14.53 -1.83 24.56
N ALA A 133 -14.00 -2.44 25.63
CA ALA A 133 -14.03 -1.86 26.98
C ALA A 133 -13.29 -0.51 27.06
N GLU A 134 -12.15 -0.37 26.38
CA GLU A 134 -11.42 0.91 26.30
C GLU A 134 -12.18 1.96 25.46
N LEU A 135 -12.83 1.56 24.36
CA LEU A 135 -13.68 2.47 23.58
C LEU A 135 -14.87 3.00 24.39
N GLU A 136 -15.50 2.15 25.22
CA GLU A 136 -16.59 2.54 26.11
C GLU A 136 -16.16 3.53 27.21
N ASP A 137 -14.95 3.38 27.79
CA ASP A 137 -14.39 4.36 28.74
C ASP A 137 -14.08 5.70 28.05
N ILE A 138 -13.59 5.68 26.82
CA ILE A 138 -13.29 6.89 26.02
C ILE A 138 -14.57 7.62 25.63
N LEU A 139 -15.68 6.93 25.36
CA LEU A 139 -16.97 7.58 25.14
C LEU A 139 -17.48 8.32 26.37
N GLN A 140 -17.26 7.76 27.56
CA GLN A 140 -17.62 8.42 28.82
C GLN A 140 -16.69 9.61 29.13
N ASN A 141 -15.42 9.55 28.72
CA ASN A 141 -14.41 10.57 29.00
C ASN A 141 -13.61 11.00 27.74
N PRO A 142 -14.22 11.63 26.70
CA PRO A 142 -13.52 11.93 25.44
C PRO A 142 -12.32 12.88 25.61
N GLY A 143 -12.36 13.74 26.64
CA GLY A 143 -11.27 14.66 27.00
C GLY A 143 -9.95 13.99 27.43
N MET A 144 -9.93 12.66 27.60
CA MET A 144 -8.70 11.90 27.81
C MET A 144 -7.85 11.75 26.54
N LEU A 145 -8.39 12.09 25.37
CA LEU A 145 -7.68 12.07 24.09
C LEU A 145 -7.48 13.48 23.52
N ARG A 146 -6.27 13.74 23.01
CA ARG A 146 -6.00 14.87 22.12
C ARG A 146 -6.78 14.71 20.81
N ARG A 147 -7.24 15.81 20.21
CA ARG A 147 -8.11 15.85 19.00
C ARG A 147 -7.67 14.90 17.86
N HIS A 148 -6.38 14.80 17.56
CA HIS A 148 -5.88 13.88 16.52
C HIS A 148 -6.01 12.41 16.92
N HIS A 149 -5.67 12.04 18.16
CA HIS A 149 -5.91 10.68 18.66
C HIS A 149 -7.41 10.36 18.69
N LEU A 150 -8.26 11.30 19.11
CA LEU A 150 -9.71 11.12 19.10
C LEU A 150 -10.23 10.83 17.68
N PHE A 151 -9.76 11.57 16.66
CA PHE A 151 -10.11 11.31 15.26
C PHE A 151 -9.62 9.94 14.77
N ASN A 152 -8.42 9.50 15.19
CA ASN A 152 -7.90 8.18 14.83
C ASN A 152 -8.68 7.06 15.54
N VAL A 153 -9.09 7.25 16.79
CA VAL A 153 -9.93 6.31 17.56
C VAL A 153 -11.33 6.24 16.97
N ALA A 154 -11.93 7.34 16.55
CA ALA A 154 -13.20 7.32 15.82
C ALA A 154 -13.08 6.56 14.48
N SER A 155 -12.00 6.76 13.72
CA SER A 155 -11.73 5.95 12.52
C SER A 155 -11.50 4.47 12.85
N MET A 156 -10.81 4.13 13.95
CA MET A 156 -10.61 2.75 14.41
C MET A 156 -11.92 2.08 14.86
N ALA A 157 -12.82 2.83 15.51
CA ALA A 157 -14.15 2.40 15.92
C ALA A 157 -15.13 2.28 14.75
N ALA A 158 -14.89 2.97 13.62
CA ALA A 158 -15.64 2.80 12.37
C ALA A 158 -15.16 1.60 11.53
N HIS A 159 -13.85 1.35 11.51
CA HIS A 159 -13.34 -0.02 11.41
C HIS A 159 -13.77 -0.79 12.69
N THR A 160 -13.37 -2.04 12.91
CA THR A 160 -13.99 -2.94 13.92
C THR A 160 -15.50 -3.20 13.66
N GLY A 161 -16.37 -2.20 13.88
CA GLY A 161 -17.82 -2.24 13.70
C GLY A 161 -18.61 -1.29 14.62
N HIS A 162 -17.95 -0.51 15.48
CA HIS A 162 -18.57 0.37 16.48
C HIS A 162 -18.94 1.76 15.90
N LEU A 163 -19.75 1.79 14.84
CA LEU A 163 -20.13 3.02 14.12
C LEU A 163 -20.75 4.11 15.02
N GLU A 164 -21.59 3.72 15.97
CA GLU A 164 -22.20 4.67 16.94
C GLU A 164 -21.14 5.35 17.80
N CYS A 165 -20.12 4.61 18.27
CA CYS A 165 -18.98 5.16 19.00
C CYS A 165 -18.23 6.19 18.14
N ALA A 166 -17.97 5.87 16.87
CA ALA A 166 -17.30 6.78 15.94
C ALA A 166 -18.11 8.07 15.70
N GLN A 167 -19.43 7.97 15.56
CA GLN A 167 -20.32 9.12 15.44
C GLN A 167 -20.35 9.97 16.72
N GLN A 168 -20.48 9.34 17.89
CA GLN A 168 -20.49 10.03 19.19
C GLN A 168 -19.18 10.80 19.46
N LEU A 169 -18.02 10.22 19.12
CA LEU A 169 -16.72 10.89 19.27
C LEU A 169 -16.57 12.08 18.30
N LEU A 170 -16.96 11.94 17.03
CA LEU A 170 -16.79 13.00 16.04
C LEU A 170 -17.83 14.12 16.15
N TYR A 171 -19.06 13.84 16.61
CA TYR A 171 -20.18 14.78 16.61
C TYR A 171 -19.85 16.13 17.29
N PRO A 172 -19.31 16.20 18.52
CA PRO A 172 -19.01 17.48 19.19
C PRO A 172 -18.02 18.36 18.40
N HIS A 173 -17.13 17.75 17.63
CA HIS A 173 -16.20 18.47 16.75
C HIS A 173 -16.89 18.86 15.43
N ALA A 174 -17.57 17.93 14.76
CA ALA A 174 -18.19 18.16 13.46
C ALA A 174 -19.42 19.10 13.51
N SER A 175 -20.10 19.21 14.65
CA SER A 175 -21.15 20.22 14.90
C SER A 175 -20.61 21.65 14.87
N ARG A 176 -19.31 21.85 15.03
CA ARG A 176 -18.68 23.16 14.90
C ARG A 176 -18.43 23.51 13.43
N ARG A 177 -19.02 24.62 12.99
CA ARG A 177 -18.88 25.10 11.60
C ARG A 177 -17.49 25.61 11.24
N ASP A 178 -16.58 25.79 12.21
CA ASP A 178 -15.16 26.12 11.97
C ASP A 178 -14.25 24.86 11.88
N ASP A 179 -14.75 23.66 12.18
CA ASP A 179 -13.95 22.42 12.15
C ASP A 179 -14.19 21.61 10.86
N MET A 180 -13.65 22.10 9.74
CA MET A 180 -13.75 21.44 8.42
C MET A 180 -13.18 20.02 8.42
N VAL A 181 -12.12 19.77 9.18
CA VAL A 181 -11.49 18.43 9.28
C VAL A 181 -12.43 17.44 9.96
N ALA A 182 -13.12 17.85 11.03
CA ALA A 182 -14.13 17.02 11.67
C ALA A 182 -15.36 16.84 10.79
N ARG A 183 -15.87 17.90 10.15
CA ARG A 183 -17.01 17.82 9.20
C ARG A 183 -16.70 16.86 8.05
N GLY A 184 -15.49 16.91 7.49
CA GLY A 184 -15.03 16.02 6.43
C GLY A 184 -14.93 14.55 6.87
N LYS A 185 -14.31 14.27 8.02
CA LYS A 185 -14.28 12.91 8.59
C LYS A 185 -15.69 12.39 8.92
N TYR A 186 -16.58 13.27 9.36
CA TYR A 186 -17.95 12.93 9.74
C TYR A 186 -18.82 12.57 8.52
N ILE A 187 -18.76 13.35 7.44
CA ILE A 187 -19.50 13.02 6.21
C ILE A 187 -18.94 11.77 5.53
N GLN A 188 -17.61 11.57 5.54
CA GLN A 188 -16.99 10.33 5.07
C GLN A 188 -17.49 9.11 5.86
N LEU A 189 -17.63 9.21 7.19
CA LEU A 189 -18.22 8.15 8.02
C LEU A 189 -19.68 7.88 7.68
N ALA A 190 -20.48 8.92 7.40
CA ALA A 190 -21.89 8.78 7.05
C ALA A 190 -22.09 8.17 5.64
N LEU A 191 -21.26 8.56 4.66
CA LEU A 191 -21.32 8.03 3.29
C LEU A 191 -20.85 6.57 3.19
N ASN A 192 -19.91 6.15 4.05
CA ASN A 192 -19.37 4.79 4.06
C ASN A 192 -20.18 3.77 4.89
N GLN A 193 -21.41 4.11 5.31
CA GLN A 193 -22.26 3.17 6.03
C GLN A 193 -22.69 1.99 5.14
N PRO A 194 -22.80 0.75 5.68
CA PRO A 194 -23.37 -0.37 4.94
C PRO A 194 -24.79 -0.08 4.45
N ARG A 195 -25.14 -0.44 3.20
CA ARG A 195 -26.51 -0.37 2.63
C ARG A 195 -27.57 -1.07 3.51
N ASN A 196 -27.15 -2.08 4.29
CA ASN A 196 -28.01 -2.84 5.20
C ASN A 196 -28.09 -2.23 6.63
N SER A 197 -27.49 -1.06 6.86
CA SER A 197 -27.72 -0.30 8.09
C SER A 197 -29.21 0.02 8.20
N PRO A 198 -29.81 -0.04 9.40
CA PRO A 198 -31.19 0.39 9.57
C PRO A 198 -31.33 1.83 9.08
N PRO A 199 -32.42 2.19 8.38
CA PRO A 199 -32.64 3.56 7.95
C PRO A 199 -32.66 4.48 9.19
N PRO A 200 -32.25 5.75 9.06
CA PRO A 200 -32.32 6.72 10.15
C PRO A 200 -33.70 6.71 10.81
N PRO A 201 -33.79 6.75 12.15
CA PRO A 201 -35.07 6.82 12.82
C PRO A 201 -35.81 8.09 12.39
N GLU A 202 -36.97 7.93 11.75
CA GLU A 202 -37.88 9.03 11.48
C GLU A 202 -38.71 9.33 12.74
N TYR A 203 -38.82 10.62 13.07
CA TYR A 203 -39.60 11.08 14.22
C TYR A 203 -40.84 11.84 13.74
N ASP A 204 -42.03 11.40 14.16
CA ASP A 204 -43.27 12.14 13.90
C ASP A 204 -43.38 13.41 14.76
N ARG A 205 -42.68 13.45 15.90
CA ARG A 205 -42.71 14.54 16.88
C ARG A 205 -41.31 14.93 17.34
N ALA A 206 -41.07 16.23 17.45
CA ALA A 206 -39.81 16.81 17.91
C ALA A 206 -39.63 16.63 19.42
N VAL A 207 -38.57 15.92 19.79
CA VAL A 207 -38.17 15.64 21.19
C VAL A 207 -36.73 16.09 21.43
N LEU A 208 -36.27 16.04 22.69
CA LEU A 208 -34.88 16.35 23.04
C LEU A 208 -33.93 15.42 22.26
N HIS A 209 -32.77 15.94 21.84
CA HIS A 209 -31.79 15.23 21.01
C HIS A 209 -32.31 14.83 19.59
N THR A 210 -33.21 15.63 19.03
CA THR A 210 -33.55 15.57 17.59
C THR A 210 -33.09 16.83 16.86
N VAL A 211 -32.95 16.75 15.54
CA VAL A 211 -32.72 17.88 14.64
C VAL A 211 -33.98 18.13 13.81
N VAL A 212 -34.44 19.39 13.81
CA VAL A 212 -35.64 19.83 13.08
C VAL A 212 -35.27 20.69 11.88
N HIS A 213 -35.83 20.35 10.71
CA HIS A 213 -35.86 21.19 9.51
C HIS A 213 -37.26 21.78 9.37
N TYR A 214 -37.35 23.10 9.18
CA TYR A 214 -38.62 23.82 9.25
C TYR A 214 -38.66 25.01 8.28
N THR A 215 -39.86 25.46 7.93
CA THR A 215 -40.07 26.72 7.22
C THR A 215 -40.61 27.80 8.14
N VAL A 216 -40.37 29.06 7.79
CA VAL A 216 -41.02 30.25 8.36
C VAL A 216 -41.69 31.00 7.22
N ASN A 217 -43.01 31.12 7.26
CA ASN A 217 -43.85 31.66 6.19
C ASN A 217 -43.53 31.03 4.82
N GLY A 218 -43.32 29.70 4.79
CA GLY A 218 -43.00 28.94 3.58
C GLY A 218 -41.54 29.05 3.10
N LYS A 219 -40.69 29.85 3.75
CA LYS A 219 -39.24 29.89 3.46
C LYS A 219 -38.48 28.90 4.32
N PRO A 220 -37.72 27.93 3.75
CA PRO A 220 -36.93 27.00 4.53
C PRO A 220 -35.90 27.74 5.41
N GLN A 221 -35.66 27.22 6.60
CA GLN A 221 -34.69 27.73 7.56
C GLN A 221 -33.61 26.68 7.79
N ARG A 222 -32.44 27.11 8.29
CA ARG A 222 -31.38 26.17 8.71
C ARG A 222 -31.91 25.18 9.75
N ARG A 223 -31.40 23.95 9.71
CA ARG A 223 -31.71 22.92 10.71
C ARG A 223 -31.28 23.38 12.09
N ILE A 224 -32.07 23.02 13.10
CA ILE A 224 -31.75 23.27 14.52
C ILE A 224 -31.67 21.92 15.24
N ALA A 225 -30.56 21.65 15.91
CA ALA A 225 -30.50 20.61 16.94
C ALA A 225 -31.25 21.06 18.19
N LEU A 226 -32.10 20.20 18.75
CA LEU A 226 -32.86 20.44 19.98
C LEU A 226 -32.09 19.86 21.17
N THR A 227 -31.02 20.56 21.56
CA THR A 227 -30.18 20.25 22.73
C THR A 227 -30.45 21.22 23.89
N PRO A 228 -30.10 20.87 25.14
CA PRO A 228 -30.21 21.83 26.26
C PRO A 228 -29.47 23.15 25.96
N GLU A 229 -28.27 23.06 25.38
CA GLU A 229 -27.41 24.21 25.03
C GLU A 229 -28.05 25.16 24.02
N THR A 230 -28.70 24.63 22.98
CA THR A 230 -29.39 25.44 21.95
C THR A 230 -30.69 26.06 22.45
N MET A 231 -31.35 25.41 23.41
CA MET A 231 -32.57 25.89 24.05
C MET A 231 -32.32 26.94 25.15
N ASP A 232 -31.28 26.77 25.95
CA ASP A 232 -30.96 27.63 27.10
C ASP A 232 -29.92 28.70 26.78
N GLY A 233 -28.96 28.41 25.88
CA GLY A 233 -27.91 29.34 25.45
C GLY A 233 -28.32 30.40 24.44
N GLY A 234 -29.60 30.47 24.05
CA GLY A 234 -30.13 31.53 23.17
C GLY A 234 -29.77 31.42 21.69
N LEU A 235 -29.10 30.34 21.27
CA LEU A 235 -28.65 30.10 19.89
C LEU A 235 -29.80 29.97 18.88
N SER A 236 -31.00 29.60 19.33
CA SER A 236 -32.23 29.71 18.53
C SER A 236 -33.43 30.10 19.38
N VAL A 237 -34.12 31.16 18.97
CA VAL A 237 -35.33 31.65 19.65
C VAL A 237 -36.56 30.76 19.42
N TRP A 238 -36.43 29.74 18.57
CA TRP A 238 -37.50 28.79 18.24
C TRP A 238 -37.33 27.43 18.90
N ALA A 239 -36.11 26.99 19.25
CA ALA A 239 -35.82 25.64 19.72
C ALA A 239 -36.78 25.14 20.82
N LYS A 240 -36.94 25.93 21.91
CA LYS A 240 -37.88 25.62 23.00
C LYS A 240 -39.35 25.52 22.58
N LYS A 241 -39.78 26.28 21.56
CA LYS A 241 -41.17 26.29 21.06
C LYS A 241 -41.45 25.14 20.09
N LEU A 242 -40.41 24.52 19.52
CA LEU A 242 -40.49 23.45 18.53
C LEU A 242 -40.58 22.04 19.16
N ILE A 243 -40.31 21.89 20.46
CA ILE A 243 -40.58 20.65 21.20
C ILE A 243 -42.09 20.34 21.20
N ASP A 244 -42.41 19.04 21.16
CA ASP A 244 -43.76 18.47 21.03
C ASP A 244 -44.54 18.88 19.77
N LYS A 245 -43.87 19.48 18.79
CA LYS A 245 -44.44 19.78 17.47
C LYS A 245 -44.26 18.59 16.54
N GLU A 246 -45.24 18.40 15.67
CA GLU A 246 -45.34 17.24 14.78
C GLU A 246 -44.97 17.62 13.35
N LYS A 247 -44.36 16.66 12.64
CA LYS A 247 -43.99 16.74 11.23
C LYS A 247 -45.23 17.05 10.37
N GLY A 248 -45.07 17.94 9.39
CA GLY A 248 -46.13 18.36 8.47
C GLY A 248 -47.25 19.24 9.06
N LYS A 249 -47.21 19.59 10.35
CA LYS A 249 -48.19 20.51 10.95
C LYS A 249 -47.70 21.96 10.95
N LYS A 250 -48.64 22.87 10.67
CA LYS A 250 -48.44 24.33 10.68
C LYS A 250 -48.82 24.91 12.04
N TYR A 251 -47.91 25.68 12.60
CA TYR A 251 -48.04 26.33 13.90
C TYR A 251 -47.87 27.84 13.74
N VAL A 252 -48.84 28.62 14.20
CA VAL A 252 -48.70 30.07 14.27
C VAL A 252 -47.91 30.42 15.53
N MET A 253 -46.82 31.17 15.38
CA MET A 253 -46.01 31.65 16.50
C MET A 253 -45.65 33.12 16.31
N SER A 254 -45.85 33.92 17.35
CA SER A 254 -45.44 35.33 17.35
C SER A 254 -43.92 35.48 17.40
N HIS A 255 -43.39 36.35 16.51
CA HIS A 255 -41.99 36.68 16.38
C HIS A 255 -41.46 37.38 17.64
N PRO A 256 -40.41 36.85 18.32
CA PRO A 256 -39.92 37.34 19.61
C PRO A 256 -39.71 38.86 19.70
N THR A 257 -39.09 39.45 18.67
CA THR A 257 -38.76 40.88 18.62
C THR A 257 -39.78 41.79 17.92
N THR A 258 -40.68 41.26 17.09
CA THR A 258 -41.57 42.10 16.24
C THR A 258 -43.06 41.87 16.49
N GLY A 259 -43.42 40.89 17.32
CA GLY A 259 -44.81 40.54 17.65
C GLY A 259 -45.62 39.93 16.51
N ARG A 260 -45.12 39.96 15.27
CA ARG A 260 -45.82 39.46 14.08
C ARG A 260 -46.01 37.95 14.14
N ASP A 261 -47.19 37.49 13.77
CA ASP A 261 -47.45 36.07 13.61
C ASP A 261 -46.68 35.50 12.41
N LEU A 262 -45.95 34.41 12.66
CA LEU A 262 -45.25 33.62 11.67
C LEU A 262 -45.89 32.23 11.62
N THR A 263 -46.12 31.72 10.41
CA THR A 263 -46.50 30.32 10.21
C THR A 263 -45.22 29.49 10.14
N ILE A 264 -45.05 28.58 11.09
CA ILE A 264 -43.92 27.65 11.15
C ILE A 264 -44.42 26.24 10.81
N GLU A 265 -43.71 25.55 9.92
CA GLU A 265 -44.03 24.18 9.49
C GLU A 265 -42.79 23.31 9.66
N LEU A 266 -42.88 22.22 10.43
CA LEU A 266 -41.79 21.25 10.54
C LEU A 266 -41.85 20.33 9.32
N LEU A 267 -40.87 20.43 8.44
CA LEU A 267 -40.76 19.58 7.25
C LEU A 267 -40.27 18.17 7.63
N GLU A 268 -39.31 18.12 8.55
CA GLU A 268 -38.54 16.91 8.84
C GLU A 268 -37.94 16.96 10.24
N ILE A 269 -37.86 15.79 10.87
CA ILE A 269 -37.34 15.58 12.22
C ILE A 269 -36.48 14.32 12.17
N THR A 270 -35.23 14.42 12.59
CA THR A 270 -34.21 13.35 12.55
C THR A 270 -33.47 13.27 13.88
N ASP A 271 -32.68 12.22 14.10
CA ASP A 271 -31.71 12.20 15.18
C ASP A 271 -30.59 13.25 14.96
N LEU A 272 -29.76 13.47 15.99
CA LEU A 272 -28.65 14.43 15.93
C LEU A 272 -27.64 14.11 14.81
N TYR A 273 -27.33 12.84 14.58
CA TYR A 273 -26.25 12.39 13.71
C TYR A 273 -26.64 12.53 12.23
N THR A 274 -27.82 12.04 11.87
CA THR A 274 -28.41 12.22 10.54
C THR A 274 -28.66 13.70 10.24
N GLY A 275 -29.13 14.46 11.23
CA GLY A 275 -29.34 15.90 11.09
C GLY A 275 -28.06 16.68 10.79
N LEU A 276 -26.93 16.31 11.43
CA LEU A 276 -25.62 16.90 11.16
C LEU A 276 -25.08 16.52 9.77
N ALA A 277 -25.20 15.25 9.37
CA ALA A 277 -24.79 14.82 8.04
C ALA A 277 -25.54 15.60 6.93
N ARG A 278 -26.84 15.86 7.14
CA ARG A 278 -27.66 16.65 6.22
C ARG A 278 -27.36 18.16 6.26
N ASP A 279 -26.99 18.72 7.41
CA ASP A 279 -26.48 20.11 7.51
C ASP A 279 -25.17 20.27 6.73
N ILE A 280 -24.24 19.32 6.82
CA ILE A 280 -22.99 19.32 6.03
C ILE A 280 -23.30 19.22 4.54
N LEU A 281 -24.17 18.29 4.11
CA LEU A 281 -24.54 18.15 2.70
C LEU A 281 -25.23 19.39 2.11
N ASP A 282 -26.03 20.11 2.90
CA ASP A 282 -26.66 21.35 2.43
C ASP A 282 -25.70 22.54 2.42
N ASP A 283 -24.63 22.55 3.25
CA ASP A 283 -23.52 23.49 3.09
C ASP A 283 -22.69 23.16 1.81
N VAL A 284 -22.45 21.88 1.49
CA VAL A 284 -21.82 21.46 0.20
C VAL A 284 -22.65 21.94 -1.00
N LYS A 285 -23.98 21.75 -0.97
CA LYS A 285 -24.90 22.26 -2.02
C LYS A 285 -24.91 23.79 -2.14
N ALA A 286 -24.62 24.50 -1.05
CA ALA A 286 -24.50 25.95 -1.08
C ALA A 286 -23.17 26.42 -1.71
N GLY A 287 -22.26 25.50 -2.06
CA GLY A 287 -20.97 25.79 -2.65
C GLY A 287 -19.97 26.38 -1.65
N ASP A 288 -19.97 25.88 -0.40
CA ASP A 288 -19.02 26.33 0.64
C ASP A 288 -17.57 25.94 0.25
N PRO A 289 -16.69 26.92 -0.08
CA PRO A 289 -15.35 26.64 -0.59
C PRO A 289 -14.38 26.15 0.49
N GLU A 290 -14.78 26.14 1.77
CA GLU A 290 -13.94 25.60 2.86
C GLU A 290 -14.11 24.07 3.02
N LEU A 291 -15.13 23.47 2.39
CA LEU A 291 -15.34 22.02 2.38
C LEU A 291 -14.57 21.34 1.24
N PRO A 292 -13.88 20.22 1.48
CA PRO A 292 -13.11 19.49 0.46
C PRO A 292 -13.99 18.58 -0.42
N PHE A 293 -15.24 18.98 -0.67
CA PHE A 293 -16.22 18.20 -1.43
C PHE A 293 -16.97 19.11 -2.41
N GLU A 294 -17.16 18.62 -3.62
CA GLU A 294 -18.04 19.24 -4.63
C GLU A 294 -19.21 18.30 -4.92
N GLN A 295 -20.42 18.84 -5.06
CA GLN A 295 -21.57 18.06 -5.53
C GLN A 295 -21.62 18.10 -7.05
N ILE A 296 -21.46 16.94 -7.69
CA ILE A 296 -21.76 16.78 -9.12
C ILE A 296 -23.27 16.61 -9.27
N GLU A 297 -23.93 17.58 -9.91
CA GLU A 297 -25.35 17.46 -10.25
C GLU A 297 -25.53 16.70 -11.56
N PHE A 298 -26.11 15.51 -11.46
CA PHE A 298 -26.71 14.82 -12.60
C PHE A 298 -28.09 15.42 -12.82
N GLY A 299 -28.42 15.78 -14.06
CA GLY A 299 -29.69 16.45 -14.41
C GLY A 299 -30.91 15.52 -14.33
N ASP A 300 -31.74 15.51 -15.38
CA ASP A 300 -33.05 14.83 -15.35
C ASP A 300 -32.98 13.27 -15.39
N GLY A 301 -31.81 12.70 -15.07
CA GLY A 301 -31.57 11.25 -15.03
C GLY A 301 -31.21 10.61 -16.38
N GLU A 302 -31.08 11.40 -17.45
CA GLU A 302 -30.63 10.91 -18.75
C GLU A 302 -29.14 10.56 -18.74
N VAL A 303 -28.78 9.41 -19.33
CA VAL A 303 -27.40 8.88 -19.38
C VAL A 303 -26.44 9.87 -20.04
N GLU A 304 -26.91 10.63 -21.03
CA GLU A 304 -26.13 11.63 -21.75
C GLU A 304 -25.80 12.85 -20.87
N GLN A 305 -26.72 13.27 -20.01
CA GLN A 305 -26.50 14.34 -19.03
C GLN A 305 -25.56 13.87 -17.90
N LEU A 306 -25.72 12.62 -17.44
CA LEU A 306 -24.79 11.96 -16.51
C LEU A 306 -23.36 11.90 -17.10
N HIS A 307 -23.22 11.50 -18.35
CA HIS A 307 -21.92 11.46 -19.04
C HIS A 307 -21.31 12.87 -19.14
N ALA A 308 -22.09 13.87 -19.57
CA ALA A 308 -21.61 15.25 -19.67
C ALA A 308 -21.15 15.82 -18.32
N ALA A 309 -21.89 15.57 -17.24
CA ALA A 309 -21.52 16.01 -15.89
C ALA A 309 -20.22 15.36 -15.40
N LEU A 310 -20.08 14.03 -15.57
CA LEU A 310 -18.88 13.28 -15.17
C LEU A 310 -17.64 13.70 -16.01
N SER A 311 -17.78 13.83 -17.33
CA SER A 311 -16.69 14.29 -18.20
C SER A 311 -16.28 15.73 -17.90
N THR A 312 -17.23 16.62 -17.56
CA THR A 312 -16.92 18.01 -17.18
C THR A 312 -16.16 18.08 -15.85
N ALA A 313 -16.58 17.29 -14.85
CA ALA A 313 -15.96 17.30 -13.53
C ALA A 313 -14.59 16.59 -13.49
N MET A 314 -14.44 15.47 -14.20
CA MET A 314 -13.29 14.55 -14.02
C MET A 314 -12.52 14.22 -15.31
N GLY A 315 -13.04 14.59 -16.49
CA GLY A 315 -12.51 14.17 -17.78
C GLY A 315 -11.07 14.61 -18.04
N ALA A 316 -10.74 15.87 -17.72
CA ALA A 316 -9.40 16.42 -17.92
C ALA A 316 -8.35 15.74 -17.01
N GLU A 317 -8.68 15.49 -15.74
CA GLU A 317 -7.81 14.78 -14.80
C GLU A 317 -7.63 13.31 -15.23
N GLY A 318 -8.71 12.62 -15.58
CA GLY A 318 -8.66 11.24 -16.07
C GLY A 318 -7.82 11.07 -17.36
N ALA A 319 -7.88 12.04 -18.27
CA ALA A 319 -7.04 12.07 -19.47
C ALA A 319 -5.55 12.27 -19.13
N ALA A 320 -5.24 13.21 -18.23
CA ALA A 320 -3.86 13.42 -17.77
C ALA A 320 -3.30 12.18 -17.04
N GLN A 321 -4.09 11.58 -16.16
CA GLN A 321 -3.74 10.36 -15.43
C GLN A 321 -3.53 9.17 -16.38
N GLN A 322 -4.34 9.02 -17.44
CA GLN A 322 -4.13 7.95 -18.43
C GLN A 322 -2.79 8.11 -19.16
N VAL A 323 -2.42 9.33 -19.57
CA VAL A 323 -1.13 9.61 -20.23
C VAL A 323 0.03 9.29 -19.28
N GLN A 324 -0.05 9.75 -18.02
CA GLN A 324 0.96 9.46 -17.00
C GLN A 324 1.09 7.96 -16.71
N ASN A 325 -0.03 7.24 -16.55
CA ASN A 325 -0.02 5.80 -16.30
C ASN A 325 0.60 5.03 -17.47
N ARG A 326 0.28 5.39 -18.72
CA ARG A 326 0.89 4.79 -19.91
C ARG A 326 2.40 5.01 -19.96
N GLN A 327 2.87 6.21 -19.63
CA GLN A 327 4.30 6.50 -19.53
C GLN A 327 4.96 5.63 -18.45
N LEU A 328 4.40 5.58 -17.24
CA LEU A 328 4.92 4.76 -16.13
C LEU A 328 4.94 3.26 -16.46
N PHE A 329 3.94 2.75 -17.19
CA PHE A 329 3.95 1.36 -17.67
C PHE A 329 5.04 1.10 -18.72
N ALA A 330 5.33 2.06 -19.62
CA ALA A 330 6.42 1.94 -20.59
C ALA A 330 7.82 2.04 -19.93
N GLU A 331 7.98 2.93 -18.96
CA GLU A 331 9.19 3.03 -18.12
C GLU A 331 9.40 1.76 -17.30
N TYR A 332 8.34 1.16 -16.76
CA TYR A 332 8.41 -0.13 -16.06
C TYR A 332 8.77 -1.28 -17.02
N ALA A 333 8.14 -1.35 -18.19
CA ALA A 333 8.44 -2.37 -19.22
C ALA A 333 9.90 -2.34 -19.70
N SER A 334 10.47 -1.14 -19.82
CA SER A 334 11.89 -0.93 -20.17
C SER A 334 12.85 -1.07 -18.98
N GLY A 335 12.34 -1.19 -17.75
CA GLY A 335 13.12 -1.33 -16.52
C GLY A 335 13.72 -0.03 -15.98
N GLN A 336 13.24 1.13 -16.44
CA GLN A 336 13.59 2.44 -15.89
C GLN A 336 12.88 2.70 -14.55
N THR A 337 11.64 2.22 -14.42
CA THR A 337 10.83 2.28 -13.20
C THR A 337 10.72 0.88 -12.57
N THR A 338 10.65 0.81 -11.24
CA THR A 338 10.62 -0.45 -10.46
C THR A 338 9.19 -0.87 -10.09
N PHE A 339 9.00 -2.08 -9.57
CA PHE A 339 7.67 -2.56 -9.18
C PHE A 339 7.10 -1.75 -8.01
N SER A 340 7.89 -1.52 -6.96
CA SER A 340 7.52 -0.67 -5.82
C SER A 340 7.16 0.76 -6.26
N ALA A 341 7.96 1.37 -7.14
CA ALA A 341 7.69 2.71 -7.65
C ALA A 341 6.37 2.76 -8.46
N LEU A 342 6.10 1.75 -9.30
CA LEU A 342 4.84 1.64 -10.04
C LEU A 342 3.63 1.40 -9.12
N ALA A 343 3.78 0.54 -8.10
CA ALA A 343 2.75 0.25 -7.10
C ALA A 343 2.35 1.52 -6.32
N MET A 344 3.33 2.36 -5.96
CA MET A 344 3.06 3.65 -5.33
C MET A 344 2.37 4.64 -6.29
N ALA A 345 2.92 4.85 -7.48
CA ALA A 345 2.48 5.90 -8.39
C ALA A 345 1.13 5.62 -9.07
N VAL A 346 0.91 4.38 -9.55
CA VAL A 346 -0.29 4.00 -10.32
C VAL A 346 -1.35 3.36 -9.43
N PHE A 347 -0.94 2.52 -8.48
CA PHE A 347 -1.84 1.71 -7.65
C PHE A 347 -2.00 2.26 -6.23
N ARG A 348 -1.61 3.53 -5.99
CA ARG A 348 -1.78 4.25 -4.72
C ARG A 348 -1.23 3.50 -3.49
N GLY A 349 -0.14 2.77 -3.67
CA GLY A 349 0.49 1.96 -2.62
C GLY A 349 -0.16 0.59 -2.38
N ASN A 350 -0.97 0.07 -3.32
CA ASN A 350 -1.51 -1.29 -3.28
C ASN A 350 -0.69 -2.27 -4.16
N PRO A 351 0.40 -2.87 -3.64
CA PRO A 351 1.26 -3.75 -4.42
C PRO A 351 0.57 -5.07 -4.82
N LEU A 352 -0.42 -5.54 -4.06
CA LEU A 352 -1.16 -6.75 -4.40
C LEU A 352 -2.03 -6.56 -5.66
N GLU A 353 -2.65 -5.39 -5.78
CA GLU A 353 -3.41 -4.99 -6.99
C GLU A 353 -2.48 -4.75 -8.17
N ALA A 354 -1.34 -4.09 -7.95
CA ALA A 354 -0.30 -3.94 -8.97
C ALA A 354 0.16 -5.30 -9.53
N TYR A 355 0.45 -6.27 -8.65
CA TYR A 355 0.78 -7.64 -9.04
C TYR A 355 -0.33 -8.31 -9.84
N GLN A 356 -1.59 -8.19 -9.41
CA GLN A 356 -2.74 -8.80 -10.10
C GLN A 356 -2.92 -8.23 -11.51
N VAL A 357 -2.93 -6.90 -11.66
CA VAL A 357 -3.08 -6.24 -12.95
C VAL A 357 -1.92 -6.60 -13.91
N LEU A 358 -0.69 -6.63 -13.40
CA LEU A 358 0.49 -7.02 -14.20
C LEU A 358 0.49 -8.50 -14.60
N THR A 359 -0.05 -9.42 -13.78
CA THR A 359 -0.03 -10.87 -14.07
C THR A 359 -1.28 -11.41 -14.75
N GLU A 360 -2.37 -10.64 -14.81
CA GLU A 360 -3.62 -11.03 -15.48
C GLU A 360 -3.78 -10.43 -16.89
N GLN A 361 -3.01 -9.39 -17.25
CA GLN A 361 -3.01 -8.69 -18.56
C GLN A 361 -4.43 -8.39 -19.07
N SER A 362 -5.24 -7.77 -18.22
CA SER A 362 -6.63 -7.37 -18.50
C SER A 362 -6.76 -6.24 -19.53
N GLN A 363 -5.66 -5.55 -19.87
CA GLN A 363 -5.64 -4.43 -20.82
C GLN A 363 -4.41 -4.51 -21.74
N PRO A 364 -4.51 -4.03 -23.01
CA PRO A 364 -3.42 -4.11 -23.98
C PRO A 364 -2.21 -3.24 -23.65
N ASP A 365 -2.42 -2.14 -22.92
CA ASP A 365 -1.38 -1.18 -22.55
C ASP A 365 -0.56 -1.61 -21.31
N VAL A 366 -0.97 -2.69 -20.63
CA VAL A 366 -0.29 -3.23 -19.44
C VAL A 366 0.76 -4.26 -19.89
N PRO A 367 2.06 -4.07 -19.59
CA PRO A 367 3.13 -4.87 -20.19
C PRO A 367 3.11 -6.34 -19.72
N GLY A 368 3.11 -6.55 -18.40
CA GLY A 368 3.33 -7.82 -17.72
C GLY A 368 4.22 -7.63 -16.48
N LEU A 369 4.43 -8.64 -15.64
CA LEU A 369 5.35 -8.54 -14.49
C LEU A 369 6.81 -8.70 -14.96
N VAL A 370 7.67 -7.74 -14.64
CA VAL A 370 8.98 -7.57 -15.29
C VAL A 370 10.12 -8.27 -14.51
N VAL A 371 10.46 -9.51 -14.89
CA VAL A 371 11.36 -10.46 -14.20
C VAL A 371 12.83 -10.08 -14.31
N SER A 372 13.54 -9.98 -13.18
CA SER A 372 14.95 -9.61 -13.17
C SER A 372 15.82 -10.69 -13.86
N PRO A 373 16.65 -10.35 -14.88
CA PRO A 373 17.31 -11.35 -15.71
C PRO A 373 18.26 -12.28 -14.95
N ARG A 374 18.25 -13.57 -15.32
CA ARG A 374 19.04 -14.61 -14.65
C ARG A 374 20.55 -14.34 -14.65
N SER A 375 21.10 -13.72 -15.69
CA SER A 375 22.54 -13.40 -15.76
C SER A 375 23.03 -12.44 -14.68
N LEU A 376 22.15 -11.62 -14.08
CA LEU A 376 22.49 -10.78 -12.94
C LEU A 376 22.87 -11.60 -11.68
N PHE A 377 22.43 -12.87 -11.64
CA PHE A 377 22.63 -13.80 -10.54
C PHE A 377 23.62 -14.92 -10.90
N ALA A 378 24.30 -14.82 -12.05
CA ALA A 378 25.26 -15.82 -12.51
C ALA A 378 26.45 -15.93 -11.54
N GLY A 379 26.63 -17.11 -10.95
CA GLY A 379 27.67 -17.38 -9.96
C GLY A 379 27.24 -17.22 -8.49
N LEU A 380 25.99 -16.88 -8.21
CA LEU A 380 25.43 -16.99 -6.85
C LEU A 380 25.09 -18.45 -6.53
N GLU A 381 25.55 -18.94 -5.38
CA GLU A 381 25.23 -20.29 -4.89
C GLU A 381 23.87 -20.27 -4.14
N ILE A 382 22.82 -20.69 -4.85
CA ILE A 382 21.47 -20.82 -4.27
C ILE A 382 21.39 -22.13 -3.48
N ASN A 383 21.72 -22.08 -2.19
CA ASN A 383 21.64 -23.22 -1.28
C ASN A 383 20.16 -23.47 -0.86
N PRO A 384 19.59 -24.68 -1.08
CA PRO A 384 18.21 -24.99 -0.70
C PRO A 384 17.89 -24.90 0.79
N ASN A 385 18.91 -24.87 1.65
CA ASN A 385 18.75 -24.71 3.10
C ASN A 385 18.66 -23.24 3.55
N ASN A 386 18.83 -22.28 2.65
CA ASN A 386 18.72 -20.86 2.96
C ASN A 386 17.29 -20.50 3.39
N LEU A 387 17.16 -19.48 4.24
CA LEU A 387 15.89 -18.86 4.54
C LEU A 387 15.49 -17.93 3.39
N PHE A 388 14.58 -18.40 2.54
CA PHE A 388 14.09 -17.60 1.41
C PHE A 388 13.04 -16.60 1.88
N ILE A 389 13.36 -15.31 1.81
CA ILE A 389 12.46 -14.20 2.14
C ILE A 389 11.58 -13.89 0.93
N LEU A 390 10.27 -13.77 1.16
CA LEU A 390 9.30 -13.40 0.14
C LEU A 390 8.90 -11.94 0.20
N ASP A 391 8.45 -11.47 -0.96
CA ASP A 391 8.08 -10.09 -1.26
C ASP A 391 6.76 -10.07 -2.07
N TRP A 392 6.23 -8.91 -2.43
CA TRP A 392 5.00 -8.80 -3.22
C TRP A 392 5.06 -9.37 -4.65
N THR A 393 6.26 -9.55 -5.23
CA THR A 393 6.43 -10.16 -6.55
C THR A 393 6.54 -11.69 -6.50
N SER A 394 7.00 -12.25 -5.37
CA SER A 394 7.20 -13.70 -5.18
C SER A 394 6.11 -14.40 -4.36
N LEU A 395 5.56 -13.76 -3.32
CA LEU A 395 4.52 -14.37 -2.47
C LEU A 395 3.27 -14.81 -3.24
N PRO A 396 2.60 -13.94 -4.03
CA PRO A 396 1.37 -14.33 -4.71
C PRO A 396 1.62 -15.40 -5.78
N LEU A 397 2.83 -15.43 -6.34
CA LEU A 397 3.24 -16.45 -7.30
C LEU A 397 3.36 -17.82 -6.63
N LEU A 398 4.07 -17.94 -5.52
CA LEU A 398 4.24 -19.23 -4.84
C LEU A 398 2.90 -19.80 -4.34
N HIS A 399 2.01 -18.95 -3.82
CA HIS A 399 0.64 -19.33 -3.51
C HIS A 399 -0.12 -19.84 -4.77
N ARG A 400 -0.01 -19.13 -5.90
CA ARG A 400 -0.66 -19.52 -7.16
C ARG A 400 -0.10 -20.83 -7.72
N LEU A 401 1.22 -21.05 -7.65
CA LEU A 401 1.87 -22.29 -8.06
C LEU A 401 1.50 -23.46 -7.14
N SER A 402 1.41 -23.26 -5.82
CA SER A 402 0.95 -24.32 -4.91
C SER A 402 -0.49 -24.71 -5.18
N LYS A 403 -1.37 -23.75 -5.49
CA LYS A 403 -2.79 -24.00 -5.79
C LYS A 403 -3.02 -24.64 -7.17
N GLN A 404 -2.25 -24.25 -8.19
CA GLN A 404 -2.48 -24.69 -9.58
C GLN A 404 -1.62 -25.90 -10.00
N LEU A 405 -0.43 -26.08 -9.43
CA LEU A 405 0.51 -27.16 -9.79
C LEU A 405 0.85 -28.09 -8.60
N GLY A 406 0.38 -27.78 -7.38
CA GLY A 406 0.74 -28.56 -6.19
C GLY A 406 2.17 -28.34 -5.69
N ILE A 407 2.87 -27.32 -6.20
CA ILE A 407 4.27 -27.03 -5.86
C ILE A 407 4.32 -26.38 -4.48
N MET A 408 4.76 -27.16 -3.49
CA MET A 408 4.86 -26.72 -2.09
C MET A 408 6.29 -26.29 -1.74
N PRO A 409 6.48 -25.24 -0.91
CA PRO A 409 7.79 -24.88 -0.38
C PRO A 409 8.49 -26.05 0.33
N ARG A 410 9.74 -26.32 -0.05
CA ARG A 410 10.57 -27.38 0.55
C ARG A 410 11.02 -27.05 1.98
N THR A 411 11.06 -25.77 2.33
CA THR A 411 11.43 -25.23 3.65
C THR A 411 10.41 -24.16 4.08
N LYS A 412 10.41 -23.79 5.37
CA LYS A 412 9.69 -22.59 5.83
C LYS A 412 10.34 -21.35 5.22
N LEU A 413 9.51 -20.45 4.69
CA LEU A 413 9.93 -19.21 4.03
C LEU A 413 9.89 -18.04 5.02
N GLY A 414 10.69 -17.00 4.81
CA GLY A 414 10.61 -15.76 5.58
C GLY A 414 9.62 -14.77 4.97
N ILE A 415 8.93 -13.98 5.79
CA ILE A 415 8.09 -12.89 5.32
C ILE A 415 8.07 -11.73 6.32
N SER A 416 7.94 -10.50 5.81
CA SER A 416 7.75 -9.30 6.62
C SER A 416 6.43 -9.33 7.39
N LEU A 417 6.45 -8.88 8.65
CA LEU A 417 5.23 -8.75 9.47
C LEU A 417 4.26 -7.72 8.87
N HIS A 418 4.80 -6.67 8.23
CA HIS A 418 4.02 -5.65 7.51
C HIS A 418 3.14 -6.24 6.41
N VAL A 419 3.61 -7.28 5.69
CA VAL A 419 2.80 -7.96 4.65
C VAL A 419 1.59 -8.66 5.27
N VAL A 420 1.80 -9.35 6.39
CA VAL A 420 0.73 -10.08 7.09
C VAL A 420 -0.33 -9.08 7.58
N GLU A 421 0.08 -8.01 8.26
CA GLU A 421 -0.85 -7.00 8.74
C GLU A 421 -1.60 -6.28 7.62
N PHE A 422 -0.93 -5.97 6.51
CA PHE A 422 -1.58 -5.35 5.34
C PHE A 422 -2.67 -6.27 4.76
N LEU A 423 -2.37 -7.56 4.59
CA LEU A 423 -3.35 -8.54 4.10
C LEU A 423 -4.54 -8.71 5.06
N GLU A 424 -4.28 -8.73 6.36
CA GLU A 424 -5.33 -8.83 7.38
C GLU A 424 -6.21 -7.58 7.44
N GLN A 425 -5.62 -6.40 7.34
CA GLN A 425 -6.35 -5.14 7.24
C GLN A 425 -7.18 -5.12 5.96
N LYS A 426 -6.60 -5.49 4.80
CA LYS A 426 -7.33 -5.54 3.53
C LYS A 426 -8.49 -6.53 3.57
N LEU A 427 -8.32 -7.68 4.23
CA LEU A 427 -9.39 -8.66 4.43
C LEU A 427 -10.51 -8.11 5.34
N GLN A 428 -10.17 -7.35 6.38
CA GLN A 428 -11.15 -6.68 7.23
C GLN A 428 -11.89 -5.53 6.52
N GLU A 429 -11.19 -4.74 5.71
CA GLU A 429 -11.78 -3.70 4.85
C GLU A 429 -12.77 -4.33 3.88
N MET A 430 -12.36 -5.39 3.16
CA MET A 430 -13.21 -6.08 2.19
C MET A 430 -14.44 -6.74 2.84
N ARG A 431 -14.32 -7.37 4.00
CA ARG A 431 -15.47 -7.97 4.72
C ARG A 431 -16.48 -6.94 5.25
N ARG A 432 -16.12 -5.64 5.29
CA ARG A 432 -17.02 -4.54 5.71
C ARG A 432 -17.49 -3.69 4.55
N SER A 433 -16.72 -3.62 3.45
CA SER A 433 -17.10 -2.88 2.26
C SER A 433 -18.25 -3.56 1.54
N GLN A 434 -18.98 -2.79 0.74
CA GLN A 434 -20.06 -3.33 -0.08
C GLN A 434 -19.47 -4.00 -1.33
N PRO A 435 -20.09 -5.06 -1.87
CA PRO A 435 -19.74 -5.57 -3.20
C PRO A 435 -19.76 -4.44 -4.23
N ILE A 436 -18.62 -4.24 -4.91
CA ILE A 436 -18.52 -3.25 -5.98
C ILE A 436 -19.16 -3.85 -7.22
N GLU A 437 -20.39 -3.40 -7.52
CA GLU A 437 -21.16 -3.83 -8.70
C GLU A 437 -20.58 -3.25 -10.01
N MET A 438 -19.98 -2.05 -9.93
CA MET A 438 -19.48 -1.30 -11.08
C MET A 438 -18.40 -0.31 -10.65
N THR A 439 -17.38 -0.10 -11.49
CA THR A 439 -16.56 1.13 -11.51
C THR A 439 -16.82 1.92 -12.79
N VAL A 440 -16.48 3.21 -12.79
CA VAL A 440 -16.63 4.07 -13.97
C VAL A 440 -15.26 4.66 -14.31
N GLU A 441 -14.78 4.37 -15.51
CA GLU A 441 -13.58 4.96 -16.10
C GLU A 441 -14.00 6.24 -16.86
N ILE A 442 -13.37 7.37 -16.54
CA ILE A 442 -13.67 8.68 -17.14
C ILE A 442 -12.38 9.23 -17.72
N ILE A 443 -12.34 9.45 -19.04
CA ILE A 443 -11.15 9.87 -19.80
C ILE A 443 -11.58 10.90 -20.85
N GLY A 444 -11.27 12.18 -20.61
CA GLY A 444 -11.79 13.28 -21.43
C GLY A 444 -13.31 13.22 -21.49
N ASP A 445 -13.87 13.19 -22.69
CA ASP A 445 -15.33 13.10 -22.90
C ASP A 445 -15.89 11.67 -22.76
N ILE A 446 -15.03 10.65 -22.58
CA ILE A 446 -15.42 9.25 -22.57
C ILE A 446 -15.71 8.76 -21.16
N VAL A 447 -16.95 8.31 -20.93
CA VAL A 447 -17.38 7.62 -19.70
C VAL A 447 -17.65 6.14 -20.03
N ARG A 448 -16.99 5.24 -19.31
CA ARG A 448 -17.07 3.77 -19.50
C ARG A 448 -17.40 3.06 -18.18
N PRO A 449 -18.60 2.48 -18.04
CA PRO A 449 -18.91 1.61 -16.91
C PRO A 449 -18.26 0.23 -17.08
N HIS A 450 -17.55 -0.22 -16.06
CA HIS A 450 -16.98 -1.55 -15.93
C HIS A 450 -17.77 -2.32 -14.87
N PHE A 451 -18.67 -3.21 -15.31
CA PHE A 451 -19.52 -4.02 -14.44
C PHE A 451 -18.77 -5.26 -13.94
N TYR A 452 -18.94 -5.59 -12.66
CA TYR A 452 -18.33 -6.78 -12.05
C TYR A 452 -19.37 -7.87 -11.79
N PRO A 453 -18.98 -9.15 -11.90
CA PRO A 453 -19.88 -10.25 -11.55
C PRO A 453 -20.10 -10.29 -10.02
N PRO A 454 -21.31 -10.66 -9.54
CA PRO A 454 -21.65 -10.61 -8.11
C PRO A 454 -20.69 -11.38 -7.19
N GLU A 455 -20.07 -12.45 -7.70
CA GLU A 455 -19.15 -13.28 -6.91
C GLU A 455 -17.74 -12.67 -6.79
N MET A 456 -17.42 -11.56 -7.46
CA MET A 456 -16.06 -10.99 -7.48
C MET A 456 -15.58 -10.60 -6.07
N HIS A 457 -16.45 -9.97 -5.29
CA HIS A 457 -16.17 -9.57 -3.91
C HIS A 457 -15.87 -10.77 -3.00
N GLU A 458 -16.71 -11.80 -3.04
CA GLU A 458 -16.51 -13.05 -2.28
C GLU A 458 -15.27 -13.84 -2.74
N ARG A 459 -14.98 -13.84 -4.06
CA ARG A 459 -13.74 -14.43 -4.59
C ARG A 459 -12.50 -13.72 -4.06
N TYR A 460 -12.53 -12.40 -3.92
CA TYR A 460 -11.41 -11.63 -3.37
C TYR A 460 -11.24 -11.85 -1.86
N ILE A 461 -12.34 -11.88 -1.09
CA ILE A 461 -12.31 -12.28 0.33
C ILE A 461 -11.75 -13.70 0.50
N THR A 462 -12.18 -14.64 -0.36
CA THR A 462 -11.68 -16.02 -0.38
C THR A 462 -10.18 -16.04 -0.68
N TYR A 463 -9.73 -15.34 -1.72
CA TYR A 463 -8.31 -15.26 -2.10
C TYR A 463 -7.43 -14.71 -0.97
N LEU A 464 -7.83 -13.61 -0.31
CA LEU A 464 -7.10 -13.05 0.83
C LEU A 464 -7.07 -14.03 2.02
N THR A 465 -8.18 -14.73 2.28
CA THR A 465 -8.28 -15.72 3.37
C THR A 465 -7.38 -16.93 3.10
N GLU A 466 -7.38 -17.46 1.87
CA GLU A 466 -6.49 -18.55 1.43
C GLU A 466 -5.01 -18.15 1.50
N LEU A 467 -4.67 -16.94 1.04
CA LEU A 467 -3.29 -16.44 1.04
C LEU A 467 -2.75 -16.29 2.48
N LEU A 468 -3.55 -15.77 3.42
CA LEU A 468 -3.17 -15.69 4.83
C LEU A 468 -2.98 -17.07 5.47
N ALA A 469 -3.88 -18.02 5.21
CA ALA A 469 -3.73 -19.40 5.69
C ALA A 469 -2.50 -20.11 5.10
N TRP A 470 -2.15 -19.80 3.85
CA TRP A 470 -0.92 -20.28 3.21
C TRP A 470 0.32 -19.69 3.88
N ILE A 471 0.34 -18.39 4.19
CA ILE A 471 1.43 -17.73 4.92
C ILE A 471 1.62 -18.35 6.31
N GLU A 472 0.54 -18.56 7.08
CA GLU A 472 0.60 -19.22 8.39
C GLU A 472 1.22 -20.63 8.28
N THR A 473 0.80 -21.39 7.25
CA THR A 473 1.27 -22.76 7.02
C THR A 473 2.72 -22.83 6.52
N HIS A 474 3.16 -21.93 5.63
CA HIS A 474 4.42 -22.06 4.89
C HIS A 474 5.49 -21.00 5.21
N CYS A 475 5.14 -19.90 5.85
CA CYS A 475 6.08 -18.83 6.19
C CYS A 475 6.38 -18.76 7.70
N THR A 476 7.34 -17.91 8.06
CA THR A 476 7.67 -17.46 9.41
C THR A 476 7.94 -15.96 9.39
N THR A 477 7.43 -15.24 10.38
CA THR A 477 7.74 -13.82 10.64
C THR A 477 8.73 -13.71 11.80
N ARG A 478 9.46 -12.60 11.88
CA ARG A 478 10.20 -12.20 13.09
C ARG A 478 10.13 -10.69 13.28
N ILE A 479 10.34 -10.22 14.50
CA ILE A 479 10.62 -8.81 14.76
C ILE A 479 12.03 -8.50 14.26
N VAL A 480 12.17 -7.42 13.50
CA VAL A 480 13.41 -6.98 12.86
C VAL A 480 13.97 -5.78 13.60
N ALA A 481 14.44 -5.99 14.84
CA ALA A 481 14.94 -4.94 15.73
C ALA A 481 16.08 -4.11 15.10
N GLU A 482 16.84 -4.73 14.19
CA GLU A 482 17.97 -4.16 13.46
C GLU A 482 17.57 -2.95 12.58
N LYS A 483 16.30 -2.89 12.12
CA LYS A 483 15.83 -1.81 11.24
C LYS A 483 15.64 -0.47 11.96
N LEU A 484 15.63 -0.46 13.30
CA LEU A 484 15.28 0.73 14.09
C LEU A 484 16.18 1.93 13.80
N ASP A 485 17.49 1.75 13.66
CA ASP A 485 18.40 2.87 13.39
C ASP A 485 18.14 3.49 12.01
N ALA A 486 17.95 2.64 10.98
CA ALA A 486 17.62 3.08 9.63
C ALA A 486 16.29 3.85 9.59
N LEU A 487 15.24 3.33 10.24
CA LEU A 487 13.97 4.04 10.37
C LEU A 487 14.16 5.37 11.12
N ARG A 488 14.77 5.38 12.30
CA ARG A 488 14.95 6.58 13.13
C ARG A 488 15.79 7.67 12.47
N GLN A 489 16.72 7.30 11.60
CA GLN A 489 17.45 8.24 10.75
C GLN A 489 16.60 8.73 9.58
N ALA A 490 15.81 7.85 8.95
CA ALA A 490 14.87 8.20 7.88
C ALA A 490 13.73 9.12 8.35
N PHE A 491 13.26 9.02 9.60
CA PHE A 491 12.27 9.93 10.23
C PHE A 491 12.69 11.43 10.26
N LEU A 492 13.90 11.79 9.80
CA LEU A 492 14.27 13.19 9.53
C LEU A 492 13.83 13.71 8.15
N ARG A 493 13.36 12.83 7.26
CA ARG A 493 12.97 13.13 5.89
C ARG A 493 11.47 12.91 5.72
N GLU A 494 10.83 13.78 4.95
CA GLU A 494 9.42 13.63 4.57
C GLU A 494 9.23 12.30 3.80
N GLY A 495 8.10 11.62 4.01
CA GLY A 495 7.76 10.33 3.37
C GLY A 495 8.11 9.06 4.16
N ALA A 496 8.97 9.12 5.18
CA ALA A 496 9.41 7.93 5.95
C ALA A 496 8.30 7.19 6.76
N HIS A 497 7.07 7.72 6.76
CA HIS A 497 5.92 7.15 7.46
C HIS A 497 5.09 6.17 6.61
N GLU A 498 5.30 6.10 5.30
CA GLU A 498 4.49 5.27 4.41
C GLU A 498 4.68 3.77 4.71
N GLU A 499 3.56 3.04 4.85
CA GLU A 499 3.56 1.59 5.15
C GLU A 499 4.41 0.79 4.15
N HIS A 500 4.41 1.21 2.89
CA HIS A 500 5.22 0.63 1.82
C HIS A 500 6.73 0.75 2.11
N THR A 501 7.21 1.91 2.55
CA THR A 501 8.62 2.11 2.93
C THR A 501 8.99 1.23 4.12
N GLN A 502 8.12 1.11 5.12
CA GLN A 502 8.37 0.23 6.27
C GLN A 502 8.49 -1.24 5.87
N TYR A 503 7.61 -1.73 5.00
CA TYR A 503 7.67 -3.08 4.41
C TYR A 503 8.99 -3.32 3.66
N MET A 504 9.42 -2.37 2.81
CA MET A 504 10.65 -2.51 2.03
C MET A 504 11.89 -2.57 2.93
N VAL A 505 11.93 -1.71 3.95
CA VAL A 505 13.00 -1.72 4.95
C VAL A 505 13.01 -3.05 5.72
N ASP A 506 11.86 -3.50 6.23
CA ASP A 506 11.73 -4.77 6.96
C ASP A 506 12.22 -5.97 6.12
N THR A 507 11.77 -6.06 4.87
CA THR A 507 12.16 -7.11 3.91
C THR A 507 13.66 -7.07 3.60
N SER A 508 14.25 -5.88 3.46
CA SER A 508 15.69 -5.71 3.22
C SER A 508 16.54 -6.16 4.41
N PHE A 509 16.11 -5.87 5.65
CA PHE A 509 16.79 -6.33 6.86
C PHE A 509 16.55 -7.81 7.17
N LEU A 510 15.41 -8.40 6.79
CA LEU A 510 15.21 -9.85 6.80
C LEU A 510 16.21 -10.55 5.87
N ALA A 511 16.37 -10.03 4.64
CA ALA A 511 17.30 -10.56 3.65
C ALA A 511 18.78 -10.37 4.05
N ALA A 512 19.09 -9.38 4.89
CA ALA A 512 20.44 -9.11 5.37
C ALA A 512 20.97 -10.19 6.35
N ALA A 513 20.09 -11.02 6.91
CA ALA A 513 20.47 -12.06 7.86
C ALA A 513 21.48 -13.07 7.25
N PRO A 514 22.33 -13.72 8.06
CA PRO A 514 23.10 -14.89 7.63
C PRO A 514 22.19 -15.94 7.02
N ASP A 515 22.66 -16.60 5.96
CA ASP A 515 21.96 -17.69 5.26
C ASP A 515 20.53 -17.38 4.78
N ALA A 516 20.15 -16.10 4.70
CA ALA A 516 18.93 -15.64 4.06
C ALA A 516 19.16 -15.23 2.59
N MET A 517 18.12 -15.40 1.76
CA MET A 517 18.06 -14.88 0.39
C MET A 517 16.67 -14.32 0.08
N LEU A 518 16.60 -13.11 -0.45
CA LEU A 518 15.36 -12.50 -0.95
C LEU A 518 15.02 -13.02 -2.34
N VAL A 519 13.79 -13.49 -2.52
CA VAL A 519 13.21 -13.82 -3.83
C VAL A 519 12.35 -12.65 -4.27
N SER A 520 12.81 -11.89 -5.26
CA SER A 520 12.14 -10.68 -5.73
C SER A 520 12.48 -10.37 -7.19
N ASP A 521 11.45 -10.03 -7.97
CA ASP A 521 11.58 -9.44 -9.29
C ASP A 521 11.58 -7.91 -9.26
N ASP A 522 11.30 -7.29 -8.11
CA ASP A 522 11.45 -5.85 -7.89
C ASP A 522 12.92 -5.44 -7.77
N SER A 523 13.40 -4.67 -8.75
CA SER A 523 14.77 -4.17 -8.83
C SER A 523 15.12 -3.14 -7.76
N THR A 524 14.15 -2.55 -7.03
CA THR A 524 14.50 -1.68 -5.89
C THR A 524 15.25 -2.45 -4.80
N PHE A 525 14.97 -3.74 -4.58
CA PHE A 525 15.72 -4.54 -3.60
C PHE A 525 17.15 -4.89 -4.04
N LEU A 526 17.48 -4.77 -5.34
CA LEU A 526 18.87 -4.84 -5.81
C LEU A 526 19.64 -3.57 -5.44
N GLN A 527 18.96 -2.42 -5.39
CA GLN A 527 19.53 -1.13 -4.99
C GLN A 527 19.61 -0.97 -3.47
N LEU A 528 18.64 -1.53 -2.73
CA LEU A 528 18.55 -1.50 -1.26
C LEU A 528 19.26 -2.68 -0.57
N SER A 529 19.93 -3.57 -1.31
CA SER A 529 20.57 -4.75 -0.74
C SER A 529 21.65 -4.37 0.29
N LEU A 530 21.40 -4.73 1.55
CA LEU A 530 22.32 -4.51 2.67
C LEU A 530 23.49 -5.51 2.70
N ARG A 531 23.43 -6.58 1.88
CA ARG A 531 24.42 -7.66 1.81
C ARG A 531 24.55 -8.13 0.35
N PRO A 532 25.67 -7.85 -0.35
CA PRO A 532 25.83 -8.24 -1.76
C PRO A 532 25.54 -9.71 -2.02
N GLY A 533 24.79 -10.00 -3.10
CA GLY A 533 24.48 -11.36 -3.54
C GLY A 533 23.39 -12.08 -2.72
N ASN A 534 22.61 -11.36 -1.90
CA ASN A 534 21.50 -11.93 -1.11
C ASN A 534 20.12 -11.84 -1.78
N THR A 535 20.00 -11.31 -3.01
CA THR A 535 18.73 -11.18 -3.74
C THR A 535 18.81 -11.95 -5.05
N ILE A 536 17.75 -12.69 -5.38
CA ILE A 536 17.58 -13.48 -6.61
C ILE A 536 16.20 -13.25 -7.23
N SER A 537 16.10 -13.33 -8.56
CA SER A 537 14.80 -13.29 -9.25
C SER A 537 13.97 -14.54 -8.99
N THR A 538 12.66 -14.44 -9.23
CA THR A 538 11.78 -15.59 -9.00
C THR A 538 12.02 -16.70 -10.03
N GLU A 539 12.48 -16.37 -11.24
CA GLU A 539 12.98 -17.34 -12.22
C GLU A 539 14.21 -18.09 -11.68
N ALA A 540 15.21 -17.40 -11.14
CA ALA A 540 16.43 -18.01 -10.61
C ALA A 540 16.13 -18.93 -9.40
N PHE A 541 15.24 -18.49 -8.50
CA PHE A 541 14.76 -19.28 -7.38
C PHE A 541 14.03 -20.57 -7.82
N LEU A 542 13.06 -20.45 -8.72
CA LEU A 542 12.25 -21.59 -9.16
C LEU A 542 13.07 -22.61 -9.93
N LEU A 543 13.99 -22.17 -10.80
CA LEU A 543 14.90 -23.06 -11.53
C LEU A 543 15.88 -23.78 -10.60
N ALA A 544 16.39 -23.11 -9.57
CA ALA A 544 17.32 -23.73 -8.62
C ALA A 544 16.66 -24.76 -7.70
N LEU A 545 15.43 -24.50 -7.24
CA LEU A 545 14.74 -25.39 -6.30
C LEU A 545 13.84 -26.44 -6.95
N TYR A 546 13.31 -26.20 -8.15
CA TYR A 546 12.37 -27.11 -8.84
C TYR A 546 12.80 -27.36 -10.30
N PRO A 547 14.05 -27.81 -10.56
CA PRO A 547 14.60 -27.88 -11.91
C PRO A 547 13.84 -28.86 -12.82
N ASP A 548 13.37 -29.98 -12.27
CA ASP A 548 12.63 -31.01 -13.02
C ASP A 548 11.24 -30.52 -13.44
N GLU A 549 10.59 -29.74 -12.57
CA GLU A 549 9.27 -29.15 -12.81
C GLU A 549 9.34 -27.85 -13.63
N PHE A 550 10.49 -27.16 -13.64
CA PHE A 550 10.63 -25.80 -14.16
C PHE A 550 10.27 -25.69 -15.63
N GLU A 551 11.03 -26.33 -16.53
CA GLU A 551 10.78 -26.26 -17.97
C GLU A 551 9.45 -26.93 -18.36
N ALA A 552 9.07 -27.99 -17.64
CA ALA A 552 7.93 -28.83 -17.98
C ALA A 552 6.56 -28.20 -17.60
N SER A 553 6.49 -27.45 -16.50
CA SER A 553 5.21 -26.95 -15.96
C SER A 553 5.24 -25.54 -15.39
N ILE A 554 6.33 -25.12 -14.73
CA ILE A 554 6.41 -23.80 -14.10
C ILE A 554 6.57 -22.70 -15.14
N GLN A 555 7.59 -22.79 -16.00
CA GLN A 555 7.89 -21.77 -17.00
C GLN A 555 6.73 -21.54 -17.99
N PRO A 556 6.01 -22.58 -18.48
CA PRO A 556 4.73 -22.41 -19.16
C PRO A 556 3.68 -21.63 -18.36
N LYS A 557 3.59 -21.83 -17.04
CA LYS A 557 2.67 -21.07 -16.18
C LYS A 557 3.11 -19.63 -15.93
N LEU A 558 4.41 -19.35 -15.82
CA LEU A 558 4.90 -17.96 -15.76
C LEU A 558 4.51 -17.18 -17.03
N LEU A 559 4.57 -17.82 -18.20
CA LEU A 559 4.08 -17.24 -19.46
C LEU A 559 2.54 -17.04 -19.45
N ASP A 560 1.76 -18.00 -18.95
CA ASP A 560 0.30 -17.81 -18.74
C ASP A 560 -0.01 -16.68 -17.75
N PHE A 561 0.92 -16.35 -16.85
CA PHE A 561 0.80 -15.29 -15.83
C PHE A 561 1.52 -13.99 -16.25
N HIS A 562 1.85 -13.84 -17.54
CA HIS A 562 2.39 -12.59 -18.11
C HIS A 562 3.72 -12.13 -17.50
N TYR A 563 4.57 -13.07 -17.05
CA TYR A 563 5.93 -12.79 -16.64
C TYR A 563 6.79 -12.46 -17.86
N LEU A 564 7.38 -11.25 -17.89
CA LEU A 564 8.19 -10.73 -18.97
C LEU A 564 9.68 -10.76 -18.64
N GLY A 565 10.50 -11.08 -19.65
CA GLY A 565 11.95 -11.11 -19.52
C GLY A 565 12.48 -12.43 -18.93
N LEU A 566 11.63 -13.47 -18.90
CA LEU A 566 12.04 -14.85 -18.65
C LEU A 566 13.12 -15.30 -19.65
N THR A 567 13.96 -16.23 -19.23
CA THR A 567 15.01 -16.81 -20.07
C THR A 567 14.40 -17.84 -21.04
N ILE A 568 14.07 -17.41 -22.24
CA ILE A 568 13.42 -18.26 -23.26
C ILE A 568 14.47 -19.11 -23.99
N SER A 569 14.28 -20.43 -23.95
CA SER A 569 15.06 -21.39 -24.74
C SER A 569 14.53 -21.52 -26.17
N SER A 570 15.39 -21.94 -27.10
CA SER A 570 14.99 -22.20 -28.50
C SER A 570 13.94 -23.31 -28.60
N THR A 571 13.99 -24.32 -27.73
CA THR A 571 13.00 -25.40 -27.65
C THR A 571 11.62 -24.89 -27.23
N LEU A 572 11.53 -24.09 -26.17
CA LEU A 572 10.28 -23.53 -25.67
C LEU A 572 9.62 -22.60 -26.70
N LEU A 573 10.38 -21.66 -27.28
CA LEU A 573 9.85 -20.75 -28.30
C LEU A 573 9.30 -21.52 -29.52
N LEU A 574 10.03 -22.54 -29.99
CA LEU A 574 9.56 -23.38 -31.10
C LEU A 574 8.33 -24.23 -30.74
N GLN A 575 8.23 -24.74 -29.51
CA GLN A 575 7.08 -25.52 -29.04
C GLN A 575 5.82 -24.66 -28.98
N GLU A 576 5.90 -23.49 -28.35
CA GLU A 576 4.74 -22.60 -28.23
C GLU A 576 4.34 -22.00 -29.57
N PHE A 577 5.30 -21.62 -30.42
CA PHE A 577 5.02 -21.15 -31.80
C PHE A 577 4.33 -22.22 -32.66
N LYS A 578 4.73 -23.50 -32.55
CA LYS A 578 4.04 -24.61 -33.22
C LYS A 578 2.63 -24.83 -32.66
N THR A 579 2.47 -24.74 -31.34
CA THR A 579 1.17 -24.88 -30.65
C THR A 579 0.20 -23.77 -31.05
N ALA A 580 0.70 -22.55 -31.25
CA ALA A 580 -0.03 -21.41 -31.79
C ALA A 580 -0.21 -21.43 -33.34
N GLY A 581 0.04 -22.57 -34.00
CA GLY A 581 -0.18 -22.72 -35.45
C GLY A 581 0.74 -21.88 -36.33
N GLY A 582 1.91 -21.47 -35.83
CA GLY A 582 2.83 -20.58 -36.53
C GLY A 582 2.51 -19.09 -36.39
N GLN A 583 1.79 -18.71 -35.33
CA GLN A 583 1.49 -17.32 -34.98
C GLN A 583 2.06 -16.96 -33.59
N PHE A 584 2.21 -15.66 -33.32
CA PHE A 584 2.55 -15.16 -31.98
C PHE A 584 1.27 -14.78 -31.24
N THR A 585 0.61 -15.79 -30.68
CA THR A 585 -0.59 -15.65 -29.83
C THR A 585 -0.42 -16.47 -28.55
N GLY A 586 -1.15 -16.12 -27.48
CA GLY A 586 -1.03 -16.79 -26.18
C GLY A 586 0.41 -16.83 -25.66
N ARG A 587 0.86 -17.98 -25.14
CA ARG A 587 2.22 -18.18 -24.62
C ARG A 587 3.32 -17.89 -25.66
N ALA A 588 3.09 -18.13 -26.95
CA ALA A 588 4.07 -17.80 -27.99
C ALA A 588 4.34 -16.28 -28.09
N LEU A 589 3.31 -15.45 -27.86
CA LEU A 589 3.47 -14.00 -27.77
C LEU A 589 4.25 -13.58 -26.52
N GLN A 590 4.03 -14.24 -25.37
CA GLN A 590 4.73 -13.93 -24.13
C GLN A 590 6.21 -14.34 -24.18
N CYS A 591 6.55 -15.43 -24.86
CA CYS A 591 7.92 -15.77 -25.21
C CYS A 591 8.56 -14.65 -26.04
N LEU A 592 7.89 -14.19 -27.12
CA LEU A 592 8.37 -13.10 -27.96
C LEU A 592 8.58 -11.79 -27.18
N LYS A 593 7.62 -11.42 -26.31
CA LYS A 593 7.71 -10.23 -25.44
C LYS A 593 8.85 -10.30 -24.41
N SER A 594 9.36 -11.50 -24.09
CA SER A 594 10.48 -11.67 -23.16
C SER A 594 11.86 -11.52 -23.82
N LEU A 595 11.98 -11.77 -25.13
CA LEU A 595 13.25 -11.69 -25.85
C LEU A 595 13.98 -10.33 -25.74
N PRO A 596 13.32 -9.15 -25.81
CA PRO A 596 14.00 -7.86 -25.70
C PRO A 596 14.88 -7.73 -24.45
N ARG A 597 14.36 -8.18 -23.29
CA ARG A 597 15.06 -8.09 -22.00
C ARG A 597 16.12 -9.17 -21.86
N GLN A 598 15.84 -10.40 -22.33
CA GLN A 598 16.83 -11.47 -22.41
C GLN A 598 18.03 -11.08 -23.29
N MET A 599 17.81 -10.43 -24.44
CA MET A 599 18.92 -9.97 -25.30
C MET A 599 19.74 -8.85 -24.67
N LEU A 600 19.12 -7.97 -23.88
CA LEU A 600 19.83 -6.91 -23.16
C LEU A 600 20.79 -7.48 -22.10
N SER A 601 20.40 -8.56 -21.42
CA SER A 601 21.12 -9.16 -20.30
C SER A 601 22.01 -10.35 -20.67
N GLU A 602 21.65 -11.09 -21.72
CA GLU A 602 22.37 -12.25 -22.27
C GLU A 602 22.44 -12.18 -23.81
N PRO A 603 23.23 -11.25 -24.41
CA PRO A 603 23.34 -11.13 -25.87
C PRO A 603 23.76 -12.44 -26.59
N GLY A 604 24.37 -13.38 -25.87
CA GLY A 604 24.71 -14.71 -26.37
C GLY A 604 23.48 -15.57 -26.76
N SER A 605 22.32 -15.37 -26.12
CA SER A 605 21.07 -16.08 -26.43
C SER A 605 20.58 -15.86 -27.87
N MET A 606 21.10 -14.84 -28.56
CA MET A 606 20.89 -14.64 -30.00
C MET A 606 21.29 -15.88 -30.83
N ALA A 607 22.30 -16.65 -30.38
CA ALA A 607 22.70 -17.88 -31.05
C ALA A 607 21.57 -18.94 -31.06
N ASP A 608 20.79 -19.00 -29.99
CA ASP A 608 19.62 -19.89 -29.87
C ASP A 608 18.47 -19.37 -30.73
N MET A 609 18.26 -18.05 -30.80
CA MET A 609 17.26 -17.46 -31.69
C MET A 609 17.58 -17.75 -33.17
N ILE A 610 18.86 -17.76 -33.58
CA ILE A 610 19.26 -18.18 -34.93
C ILE A 610 18.92 -19.66 -35.19
N VAL A 611 18.96 -20.54 -34.16
CA VAL A 611 18.46 -21.93 -34.28
C VAL A 611 16.94 -21.95 -34.47
N VAL A 612 16.19 -21.14 -33.73
CA VAL A 612 14.72 -21.00 -33.92
C VAL A 612 14.39 -20.58 -35.36
N LEU A 613 15.08 -19.58 -35.90
CA LEU A 613 14.90 -19.14 -37.29
C LEU A 613 15.15 -20.28 -38.30
N ARG A 614 16.20 -21.09 -38.08
CA ARG A 614 16.51 -22.23 -38.93
C ARG A 614 15.37 -23.25 -38.93
N GLU A 615 14.88 -23.61 -37.75
CA GLU A 615 13.79 -24.57 -37.62
C GLU A 615 12.48 -24.04 -38.24
N ILE A 616 12.12 -22.76 -38.03
CA ILE A 616 10.98 -22.09 -38.70
C ILE A 616 11.10 -22.22 -40.22
N TYR A 617 12.27 -21.93 -40.77
CA TYR A 617 12.49 -22.03 -42.21
C TYR A 617 12.42 -23.46 -42.75
N MET A 618 12.74 -24.46 -41.92
CA MET A 618 12.59 -25.89 -42.25
C MET A 618 11.16 -26.43 -42.09
N MET A 619 10.24 -25.72 -41.41
CA MET A 619 8.86 -26.19 -41.23
C MET A 619 8.12 -26.27 -42.57
N GLY A 620 7.71 -27.46 -43.00
CA GLY A 620 6.92 -27.64 -44.22
C GLY A 620 5.48 -27.11 -44.13
N SER A 621 4.97 -26.88 -42.93
CA SER A 621 3.61 -26.39 -42.65
C SER A 621 3.41 -24.88 -42.87
N LEU A 622 4.49 -24.10 -43.03
CA LEU A 622 4.43 -22.65 -43.12
C LEU A 622 4.76 -22.15 -44.54
N LEU A 623 3.96 -21.20 -45.02
CA LEU A 623 4.18 -20.52 -46.29
C LEU A 623 5.44 -19.61 -46.20
N PRO A 624 6.14 -19.33 -47.31
CA PRO A 624 7.33 -18.46 -47.31
C PRO A 624 7.09 -17.08 -46.69
N ALA A 625 5.92 -16.48 -46.92
CA ALA A 625 5.54 -15.20 -46.32
C ALA A 625 5.37 -15.28 -44.78
N GLN A 626 4.82 -16.38 -44.27
CA GLN A 626 4.67 -16.60 -42.82
C GLN A 626 6.04 -16.83 -42.15
N LYS A 627 6.96 -17.54 -42.83
CA LYS A 627 8.34 -17.73 -42.36
C LYS A 627 9.09 -16.40 -42.28
N SER A 628 9.03 -15.59 -43.33
CA SER A 628 9.67 -14.27 -43.39
C SER A 628 9.07 -13.29 -42.36
N TRP A 629 7.75 -13.28 -42.20
CA TRP A 629 7.08 -12.53 -41.13
C TRP A 629 7.57 -12.95 -39.74
N ALA A 630 7.49 -14.25 -39.41
CA ALA A 630 7.86 -14.74 -38.09
C ALA A 630 9.34 -14.50 -37.78
N ALA A 631 10.22 -14.68 -38.77
CA ALA A 631 11.65 -14.41 -38.64
C ALA A 631 11.95 -12.93 -38.42
N THR A 632 11.31 -12.05 -39.20
CA THR A 632 11.42 -10.58 -39.02
C THR A 632 10.93 -10.18 -37.62
N THR A 633 9.79 -10.71 -37.16
CA THR A 633 9.22 -10.42 -35.85
C THR A 633 10.14 -10.86 -34.69
N ILE A 634 10.70 -12.07 -34.74
CA ILE A 634 11.69 -12.54 -33.74
C ILE A 634 12.92 -11.63 -33.71
N LEU A 635 13.47 -11.31 -34.89
CA LEU A 635 14.67 -10.49 -35.00
C LEU A 635 14.43 -9.05 -34.51
N THR A 636 13.29 -8.44 -34.87
CA THR A 636 12.87 -7.13 -34.37
C THR A 636 12.80 -7.12 -32.85
N ALA A 637 12.15 -8.11 -32.22
CA ALA A 637 12.07 -8.22 -30.77
C ALA A 637 13.46 -8.41 -30.12
N CYS A 638 14.34 -9.19 -30.74
CA CYS A 638 15.71 -9.34 -30.26
C CYS A 638 16.53 -8.03 -30.37
N PHE A 639 16.21 -7.16 -31.33
CA PHE A 639 16.94 -5.91 -31.58
C PHE A 639 16.45 -4.71 -30.76
N THR A 640 15.24 -4.76 -30.20
CA THR A 640 14.58 -3.62 -29.51
C THR A 640 15.50 -2.85 -28.57
N HIS A 641 16.30 -3.54 -27.73
CA HIS A 641 17.25 -2.89 -26.80
C HIS A 641 18.73 -3.13 -27.12
N LEU A 642 19.06 -3.90 -28.17
CA LEU A 642 20.47 -4.12 -28.56
C LEU A 642 21.07 -2.89 -29.26
N PRO A 643 22.36 -2.56 -29.03
CA PRO A 643 23.03 -1.47 -29.76
C PRO A 643 23.20 -1.85 -31.24
N LEU A 644 22.54 -1.12 -32.13
CA LEU A 644 22.58 -1.37 -33.58
C LEU A 644 23.88 -0.87 -34.21
N ASN A 645 24.97 -1.63 -34.07
CA ASN A 645 26.27 -1.31 -34.68
C ASN A 645 26.69 -2.32 -35.77
N LEU A 646 27.59 -1.87 -36.65
CA LEU A 646 28.05 -2.66 -37.81
C LEU A 646 28.75 -3.97 -37.41
N SER A 647 29.43 -3.99 -36.25
CA SER A 647 30.12 -5.17 -35.74
C SER A 647 29.14 -6.28 -35.38
N ILE A 648 28.07 -5.96 -34.65
CA ILE A 648 26.98 -6.89 -34.32
C ILE A 648 26.30 -7.36 -35.61
N ARG A 649 25.94 -6.46 -36.53
CA ARG A 649 25.35 -6.84 -37.83
C ARG A 649 26.22 -7.83 -38.62
N THR A 650 27.55 -7.63 -38.60
CA THR A 650 28.52 -8.52 -39.27
C THR A 650 28.60 -9.88 -38.58
N LEU A 651 28.66 -9.91 -37.25
CA LEU A 651 28.69 -11.12 -36.44
C LEU A 651 27.42 -11.98 -36.64
N LEU A 652 26.24 -11.36 -36.67
CA LEU A 652 24.97 -12.05 -36.92
C LEU A 652 24.94 -12.71 -38.30
N LYS A 653 25.41 -12.00 -39.33
CA LYS A 653 25.53 -12.57 -40.70
C LYS A 653 26.45 -13.77 -40.74
N GLN A 654 27.59 -13.72 -40.02
CA GLN A 654 28.51 -14.85 -39.90
C GLN A 654 27.85 -16.05 -39.19
N PHE A 655 27.15 -15.84 -38.08
CA PHE A 655 26.43 -16.91 -37.38
C PHE A 655 25.30 -17.53 -38.23
N ILE A 656 24.51 -16.71 -38.93
CA ILE A 656 23.50 -17.21 -39.88
C ILE A 656 24.17 -18.02 -40.99
N SER A 657 25.25 -17.51 -41.59
CA SER A 657 25.96 -18.22 -42.67
C SER A 657 26.52 -19.57 -42.21
N LEU A 658 27.02 -19.65 -40.96
CA LEU A 658 27.49 -20.88 -40.35
C LEU A 658 26.35 -21.87 -40.06
N LYS A 659 25.27 -21.42 -39.43
CA LYS A 659 24.13 -22.28 -39.04
C LYS A 659 23.28 -22.73 -40.23
N PHE A 660 23.31 -21.98 -41.34
CA PHE A 660 22.57 -22.28 -42.57
C PHE A 660 23.47 -22.72 -43.74
N MET A 661 24.75 -23.08 -43.50
CA MET A 661 25.71 -23.42 -44.57
C MET A 661 25.22 -24.52 -45.53
N LEU A 662 24.38 -25.44 -45.06
CA LEU A 662 23.78 -26.53 -45.84
C LEU A 662 22.38 -26.20 -46.41
N LEU A 663 21.88 -24.97 -46.21
CA LEU A 663 20.53 -24.52 -46.52
C LEU A 663 20.56 -23.16 -47.27
N PRO A 664 21.09 -23.10 -48.51
CA PRO A 664 21.43 -21.85 -49.18
C PRO A 664 20.22 -20.94 -49.47
N GLU A 665 19.06 -21.50 -49.83
CA GLU A 665 17.86 -20.67 -50.07
C GLU A 665 17.25 -20.14 -48.75
N PRO A 666 17.03 -20.95 -47.69
CA PRO A 666 16.72 -20.44 -46.36
C PRO A 666 17.72 -19.40 -45.83
N MET A 667 19.02 -19.58 -46.07
CA MET A 667 20.07 -18.63 -45.67
C MET A 667 19.83 -17.25 -46.29
N ARG A 668 19.59 -17.18 -47.61
CA ARG A 668 19.31 -15.91 -48.30
C ARG A 668 18.04 -15.23 -47.78
N ALA A 669 17.01 -16.01 -47.49
CA ALA A 669 15.74 -15.49 -46.97
C ALA A 669 15.93 -14.90 -45.55
N VAL A 670 16.56 -15.64 -44.63
CA VAL A 670 16.86 -15.14 -43.27
C VAL A 670 17.80 -13.94 -43.28
N LEU A 671 18.78 -13.89 -44.18
CA LEU A 671 19.64 -12.70 -44.35
C LEU A 671 18.86 -11.48 -44.87
N LYS A 672 17.78 -11.67 -45.61
CA LYS A 672 16.88 -10.58 -46.02
C LYS A 672 15.99 -10.13 -44.85
N ASP A 673 15.40 -11.06 -44.11
CA ASP A 673 14.58 -10.77 -42.92
C ASP A 673 15.40 -10.03 -41.84
N LEU A 674 16.67 -10.40 -41.67
CA LEU A 674 17.64 -9.70 -40.81
C LEU A 674 17.77 -8.22 -41.18
N GLU A 675 17.92 -7.91 -42.47
CA GLU A 675 18.05 -6.53 -42.94
C GLU A 675 16.74 -5.75 -42.78
N GLN A 676 15.60 -6.41 -43.00
CA GLN A 676 14.28 -5.81 -42.77
C GLN A 676 14.04 -5.50 -41.29
N ALA A 677 14.31 -6.44 -40.38
CA ALA A 677 14.22 -6.23 -38.93
C ALA A 677 15.18 -5.12 -38.45
N TRP A 678 16.41 -5.09 -39.00
CA TRP A 678 17.38 -4.04 -38.71
C TRP A 678 16.88 -2.66 -39.13
N GLN A 679 16.27 -2.53 -40.32
CA GLN A 679 15.69 -1.29 -40.80
C GLN A 679 14.50 -0.83 -39.96
N ILE A 680 13.62 -1.75 -39.54
CA ILE A 680 12.46 -1.44 -38.69
C ILE A 680 12.91 -0.80 -37.37
N VAL A 681 13.85 -1.43 -36.65
CA VAL A 681 14.31 -0.91 -35.35
C VAL A 681 15.22 0.32 -35.49
N ALA A 682 15.93 0.45 -36.62
CA ALA A 682 16.68 1.68 -36.90
C ALA A 682 15.78 2.88 -37.21
N ALA A 683 14.60 2.66 -37.80
CA ALA A 683 13.62 3.71 -38.06
C ALA A 683 12.91 4.17 -36.78
N SER A 684 12.45 3.23 -35.93
CA SER A 684 11.74 3.59 -34.70
C SER A 684 12.61 4.43 -33.74
N ARG A 685 13.92 4.17 -33.68
CA ARG A 685 14.89 4.95 -32.88
C ARG A 685 15.28 6.32 -33.46
N LEU A 686 14.67 6.74 -34.57
CA LEU A 686 14.79 8.09 -35.13
C LEU A 686 13.50 8.90 -34.93
N GLU A 687 12.43 8.26 -34.43
CA GLU A 687 11.14 8.87 -34.11
C GLU A 687 10.97 9.08 -32.59
N GLU A 688 11.77 8.37 -31.77
CA GLU A 688 12.05 8.63 -30.34
C GLU A 688 13.15 9.69 -30.14
#